data_AF-A0A9P9HY40-F1
#
_entry.id   AF-A0A9P9HY40-F1
#
_cell.length_a   1.000
_cell.length_b   1.000
_cell.length_c   1.000
_cell.angle_alpha   90.00
_cell.angle_beta   90.00
_cell.angle_gamma   90.00
#
_symmetry.space_group_name_H-M   'P 1'
#
loop_
_entity.id
_entity.type
_entity.pdbx_description
1 polymer ?
#
loop_
_entity_poly.entity_id
_entity_poly.type
_entity_poly.pdbx_seq_one_letter_code
_entity_poly.pdbx_strand_id
1 'polypeptide(L)'
;MATDWRELSRVSLPSPARASSPSSSQSQPPQKNSLACERCFKRKQKCDRLRPACTSCADLGVECIARSHQFDFNGEDTTLTHARVNGYVESLRRRVAGLEQKIKIAEQKHVQARHASFGTADAVSPINGKRRRSNYGSMSSALVNEPTASSGEEQSSVQDTMSAIGLLSNKAMAESRTNTGDKPHKLAIIESISAALAVDGRDPSKASSSQPVYVMDDQLIPLTRDLTLGHFQRILDWSVWLPHIDEQRLLEQYEAVLDMSNQGVDPARTALPRFNTYLAVAIGISMSRDASRLSSLATNLHAAAVKLLPFILHSQEPLDTLHCMLLLAVFSMFSAAGGSTWHLMGFIMTNCIAAGLHKTVPPRNASDSEYTYRAEWLFWSVYLWDRSLASAMGRPFSITDGDISVSVPDVTEDETEPRLSGAVRNKLALSKHLITHAQLIADIRGSHRSSPLFSYSNLCFWREFPPQNGGTNTPTSPQFDYLDQLACRALILMVDAPDNSLANPDLKTEDSVKVESDTLSCCKALIEKLYNRSGSGTTVSFLDAYDILAAAVAYVWLVQRTPQPNQQGLTQTFEVVSKASILLTQCSSKFSALSVFQQFLLSLSTKVMEGQGNLQNYQDFIPPEVPSHLRRIVQRYSSTGTISNSL
;
A
#
# COMPACT_ATOMS: atom_id res chain seq x y z
N MET A 1 -36.70 -22.39 -1.95
CA MET A 1 -36.67 -22.56 -3.42
C MET A 1 -35.60 -21.61 -3.93
N ALA A 2 -34.48 -22.18 -4.33
CA ALA A 2 -33.29 -21.49 -4.78
C ALA A 2 -33.47 -21.10 -6.25
N THR A 3 -33.17 -19.85 -6.60
CA THR A 3 -32.97 -19.45 -7.99
C THR A 3 -31.48 -19.25 -8.21
N ASP A 4 -30.89 -20.26 -8.84
CA ASP A 4 -29.61 -20.17 -9.54
C ASP A 4 -29.73 -19.07 -10.61
N TRP A 5 -28.87 -18.05 -10.56
CA TRP A 5 -28.98 -16.87 -11.41
C TRP A 5 -28.60 -17.12 -12.88
N ARG A 6 -28.20 -18.37 -13.22
CA ARG A 6 -27.84 -18.78 -14.58
C ARG A 6 -29.04 -18.96 -15.54
N GLU A 7 -30.30 -18.89 -15.09
CA GLU A 7 -31.46 -19.22 -15.96
C GLU A 7 -32.41 -18.08 -16.40
N LEU A 8 -32.23 -16.83 -15.97
CA LEU A 8 -33.15 -15.74 -16.40
C LEU A 8 -32.58 -14.89 -17.56
N SER A 9 -32.34 -15.56 -18.69
CA SER A 9 -32.11 -14.92 -19.98
C SER A 9 -33.39 -14.90 -20.81
N ARG A 10 -34.20 -13.85 -20.69
CA ARG A 10 -35.16 -13.43 -21.72
C ARG A 10 -35.66 -12.03 -21.41
N VAL A 11 -35.20 -11.04 -22.20
CA VAL A 11 -36.02 -10.00 -22.87
C VAL A 11 -35.09 -9.04 -23.65
N SER A 12 -35.23 -9.13 -24.98
CA SER A 12 -35.19 -8.09 -26.02
C SER A 12 -34.01 -7.11 -26.17
N LEU A 13 -33.15 -7.41 -27.14
CA LEU A 13 -32.23 -6.47 -27.82
C LEU A 13 -32.98 -5.40 -28.63
N PRO A 14 -32.41 -4.18 -28.78
CA PRO A 14 -32.49 -3.42 -30.02
C PRO A 14 -31.19 -3.58 -30.83
N SER A 15 -31.33 -3.79 -32.14
CA SER A 15 -30.24 -3.92 -33.12
C SER A 15 -29.50 -2.60 -33.40
N PRO A 16 -28.28 -2.66 -34.00
CA PRO A 16 -27.36 -1.54 -34.08
C PRO A 16 -27.52 -0.75 -35.38
N ALA A 17 -27.43 0.58 -35.30
CA ALA A 17 -26.68 1.42 -36.25
C ALA A 17 -26.78 2.91 -35.90
N ARG A 18 -25.60 3.56 -36.00
CA ARG A 18 -25.30 4.79 -36.75
C ARG A 18 -24.66 5.90 -35.90
N ALA A 19 -23.51 6.35 -36.41
CA ALA A 19 -22.66 7.39 -35.87
C ALA A 19 -23.33 8.77 -35.84
N SER A 20 -23.13 9.52 -34.75
CA SER A 20 -23.00 11.00 -34.72
C SER A 20 -22.78 11.53 -33.29
N SER A 21 -21.63 12.18 -33.06
CA SER A 21 -21.36 13.43 -32.29
C SER A 21 -21.90 13.66 -30.86
N PRO A 22 -21.23 14.50 -30.04
CA PRO A 22 -21.33 14.46 -28.58
C PRO A 22 -22.49 15.31 -28.05
N SER A 23 -23.47 14.68 -27.41
CA SER A 23 -24.51 15.37 -26.64
C SER A 23 -24.19 15.34 -25.15
N SER A 24 -24.00 16.54 -24.61
CA SER A 24 -24.05 16.96 -23.21
C SER A 24 -24.73 15.98 -22.24
N SER A 25 -23.95 15.35 -21.37
CA SER A 25 -24.46 14.65 -20.19
C SER A 25 -24.92 15.67 -19.14
N GLN A 26 -26.22 15.61 -18.85
CA GLN A 26 -26.87 16.34 -17.76
C GLN A 26 -26.22 15.94 -16.42
N SER A 27 -25.78 16.95 -15.68
CA SER A 27 -25.22 16.83 -14.33
C SER A 27 -26.34 16.63 -13.30
N GLN A 28 -26.35 15.48 -12.64
CA GLN A 28 -27.11 15.22 -11.41
C GLN A 28 -26.19 15.32 -10.16
N PRO A 29 -26.75 15.57 -8.97
CA PRO A 29 -26.12 16.41 -7.97
C PRO A 29 -24.94 15.71 -7.27
N PRO A 30 -23.94 16.47 -6.80
CA PRO A 30 -22.75 15.90 -6.21
C PRO A 30 -23.00 15.36 -4.81
N GLN A 31 -22.45 14.19 -4.52
CA GLN A 31 -22.21 13.65 -3.17
C GLN A 31 -21.77 14.76 -2.20
N LYS A 32 -22.45 14.84 -1.05
CA LYS A 32 -22.35 15.93 -0.05
C LYS A 32 -20.93 16.24 0.48
N ASN A 33 -19.93 15.39 0.25
CA ASN A 33 -18.59 15.53 0.85
C ASN A 33 -17.42 15.65 -0.15
N SER A 34 -17.66 15.74 -1.47
CA SER A 34 -16.58 15.84 -2.46
C SER A 34 -16.48 17.25 -3.05
N LEU A 35 -15.62 18.08 -2.45
CA LEU A 35 -15.33 19.43 -2.93
C LEU A 35 -14.43 19.39 -4.17
N ALA A 36 -14.73 20.27 -5.13
CA ALA A 36 -13.81 20.55 -6.23
C ALA A 36 -12.44 21.04 -5.68
N CYS A 37 -11.35 20.72 -6.38
CA CYS A 37 -10.04 21.24 -6.00
C CYS A 37 -10.02 22.78 -6.04
N GLU A 38 -9.10 23.41 -5.31
CA GLU A 38 -9.06 24.86 -5.14
C GLU A 38 -8.99 25.61 -6.48
N ARG A 39 -8.20 25.10 -7.42
CA ARG A 39 -8.06 25.65 -8.77
C ARG A 39 -9.37 25.59 -9.55
N CYS A 40 -9.99 24.41 -9.62
CA CYS A 40 -11.23 24.23 -10.37
C CYS A 40 -12.36 25.06 -9.76
N PHE A 41 -12.41 25.16 -8.43
CA PHE A 41 -13.37 26.00 -7.73
C PHE A 41 -13.16 27.50 -8.05
N LYS A 42 -11.93 28.02 -7.92
CA LYS A 42 -11.60 29.43 -8.25
C LYS A 42 -11.91 29.79 -9.70
N ARG A 43 -11.72 28.84 -10.62
CA ARG A 43 -12.00 29.02 -12.05
C ARG A 43 -13.43 28.69 -12.46
N LYS A 44 -14.27 28.24 -11.52
CA LYS A 44 -15.65 27.79 -11.77
C LYS A 44 -15.75 26.75 -12.91
N GLN A 45 -14.77 25.85 -13.01
CA GLN A 45 -14.73 24.79 -14.02
C GLN A 45 -15.10 23.42 -13.41
N LYS A 46 -15.53 22.47 -14.24
CA LYS A 46 -15.89 21.10 -13.81
C LYS A 46 -14.66 20.39 -13.24
N CYS A 47 -14.83 19.74 -12.09
CA CYS A 47 -13.80 18.94 -11.43
C CYS A 47 -14.32 17.52 -11.26
N ASP A 48 -13.64 16.57 -11.87
CA ASP A 48 -13.81 15.11 -11.73
C ASP A 48 -13.45 14.61 -10.33
N ARG A 49 -12.73 15.43 -9.54
CA ARG A 49 -12.40 15.22 -8.12
C ARG A 49 -11.55 13.97 -7.86
N LEU A 50 -10.93 13.40 -8.90
CA LEU A 50 -9.91 12.39 -8.72
C LEU A 50 -8.75 12.95 -7.87
N ARG A 51 -8.05 12.04 -7.19
CA ARG A 51 -6.88 12.31 -6.35
C ARG A 51 -5.77 11.33 -6.78
N PRO A 52 -4.48 11.72 -6.71
CA PRO A 52 -3.89 12.93 -6.12
C PRO A 52 -4.16 14.22 -6.92
N ALA A 53 -4.48 14.11 -8.20
CA ALA A 53 -4.89 15.23 -9.03
C ALA A 53 -6.13 14.89 -9.85
N CYS A 54 -6.99 15.89 -10.07
CA CYS A 54 -8.11 15.78 -10.99
C CYS A 54 -7.60 15.86 -12.44
N THR A 55 -8.32 15.27 -13.39
CA THR A 55 -7.91 15.19 -14.81
C THR A 55 -7.51 16.56 -15.37
N SER A 56 -8.31 17.60 -15.10
CA SER A 56 -8.02 18.96 -15.59
C SER A 56 -6.70 19.53 -15.03
N CYS A 57 -6.34 19.20 -13.79
CA CYS A 57 -5.07 19.65 -13.21
C CYS A 57 -3.91 18.77 -13.67
N ALA A 58 -4.13 17.46 -13.80
CA ALA A 58 -3.14 16.52 -14.29
C ALA A 58 -2.70 16.86 -15.73
N ASP A 59 -3.65 17.10 -16.63
CA ASP A 59 -3.39 17.45 -18.04
C ASP A 59 -2.61 18.76 -18.19
N LEU A 60 -2.82 19.69 -17.26
CA LEU A 60 -2.15 21.00 -17.25
C LEU A 60 -0.83 20.98 -16.48
N GLY A 61 -0.45 19.84 -15.89
CA GLY A 61 0.79 19.70 -15.10
C GLY A 61 0.83 20.65 -13.88
N VAL A 62 -0.32 20.90 -13.25
CA VAL A 62 -0.46 21.88 -12.16
C VAL A 62 -0.89 21.21 -10.86
N GLU A 63 -0.45 21.77 -9.73
CA GLU A 63 -0.82 21.26 -8.42
C GLU A 63 -2.34 21.33 -8.17
N CYS A 64 -2.95 20.17 -7.91
CA CYS A 64 -4.37 19.98 -7.63
C CYS A 64 -4.70 19.88 -6.12
N ILE A 65 -4.72 21.02 -5.42
CA ILE A 65 -4.91 21.02 -3.96
C ILE A 65 -6.40 20.79 -3.61
N ALA A 66 -6.67 19.81 -2.75
CA ALA A 66 -8.00 19.58 -2.21
C ALA A 66 -8.50 20.80 -1.41
N ARG A 67 -9.71 21.28 -1.69
CA ARG A 67 -10.30 22.40 -0.95
C ARG A 67 -10.79 21.89 0.41
N SER A 68 -10.26 22.42 1.51
CA SER A 68 -10.84 22.24 2.84
C SER A 68 -12.10 23.11 2.96
N HIS A 69 -13.12 22.61 3.68
CA HIS A 69 -14.38 23.32 3.86
C HIS A 69 -14.09 24.72 4.47
N GLN A 70 -14.36 25.78 3.72
CA GLN A 70 -14.58 27.07 4.34
C GLN A 70 -15.96 26.98 4.98
N PHE A 71 -16.02 27.13 6.30
CA PHE A 71 -17.27 27.15 7.05
C PHE A 71 -18.13 28.33 6.60
N ASP A 72 -19.39 28.07 6.25
CA ASP A 72 -20.45 29.08 6.21
C ASP A 72 -21.04 29.18 7.62
N PHE A 73 -20.86 30.32 8.29
CA PHE A 73 -21.34 30.58 9.66
C PHE A 73 -22.85 30.83 9.75
N ASN A 74 -23.61 30.62 8.65
CA ASN A 74 -25.00 31.04 8.54
C ASN A 74 -26.02 29.89 8.64
N GLY A 75 -25.58 28.66 8.93
CA GLY A 75 -26.47 27.51 9.12
C GLY A 75 -26.55 27.11 10.59
N GLU A 76 -27.76 27.04 11.14
CA GLU A 76 -28.09 26.67 12.53
C GLU A 76 -27.83 25.19 12.89
N ASP A 77 -26.70 24.60 12.46
CA ASP A 77 -26.31 23.24 12.87
C ASP A 77 -25.42 23.27 14.11
N THR A 78 -26.08 23.29 15.26
CA THR A 78 -25.51 23.33 16.62
C THR A 78 -24.92 21.99 17.08
N THR A 79 -24.01 21.39 16.30
CA THR A 79 -23.19 20.24 16.76
C THR A 79 -21.72 20.38 16.33
N LEU A 80 -21.05 21.38 16.89
CA LEU A 80 -19.62 21.61 16.71
C LEU A 80 -18.82 20.88 17.81
N THR A 81 -18.05 19.85 17.43
CA THR A 81 -17.06 19.22 18.31
C THR A 81 -15.84 20.12 18.48
N HIS A 82 -15.25 20.16 19.68
CA HIS A 82 -14.10 20.99 20.06
C HIS A 82 -12.89 20.87 19.10
N ALA A 83 -12.72 19.71 18.46
CA ALA A 83 -11.69 19.48 17.44
C ALA A 83 -11.91 20.29 16.13
N ARG A 84 -13.16 20.50 15.70
CA ARG A 84 -13.51 21.29 14.50
C ARG A 84 -13.23 22.79 14.70
N VAL A 85 -13.47 23.30 15.91
CA VAL A 85 -13.19 24.71 16.27
C VAL A 85 -11.69 24.96 16.34
N ASN A 86 -10.92 24.04 16.92
CA ASN A 86 -9.47 24.18 17.01
C ASN A 86 -8.78 24.17 15.63
N GLY A 87 -9.25 23.33 14.70
CA GLY A 87 -8.76 23.36 13.31
C GLY A 87 -9.04 24.68 12.59
N TYR A 88 -10.19 25.30 12.86
CA TYR A 88 -10.56 26.60 12.30
C TYR A 88 -9.76 27.76 12.91
N VAL A 89 -9.58 27.80 14.23
CA VAL A 89 -8.73 28.78 14.92
C VAL A 89 -7.30 28.71 14.37
N GLU A 90 -6.80 27.50 14.14
CA GLU A 90 -5.46 27.30 13.59
C GLU A 90 -5.35 27.68 12.10
N SER A 91 -6.43 27.52 11.32
CA SER A 91 -6.52 28.00 9.94
C SER A 91 -6.55 29.53 9.86
N LEU A 92 -7.28 30.19 10.77
CA LEU A 92 -7.31 31.65 10.88
C LEU A 92 -5.96 32.22 11.30
N ARG A 93 -5.30 31.62 12.30
CA ARG A 93 -3.93 31.99 12.70
C ARG A 93 -2.97 31.93 11.51
N ARG A 94 -3.05 30.88 10.69
CA ARG A 94 -2.26 30.72 9.46
C ARG A 94 -2.53 31.80 8.42
N ARG A 95 -3.80 32.20 8.25
CA ARG A 95 -4.18 33.28 7.33
C ARG A 95 -3.71 34.65 7.81
N VAL A 96 -3.78 34.91 9.11
CA VAL A 96 -3.28 36.16 9.70
C VAL A 96 -1.76 36.25 9.52
N ALA A 97 -1.02 35.21 9.89
CA ALA A 97 0.44 35.15 9.70
C ALA A 97 0.84 35.32 8.21
N GLY A 98 0.13 34.65 7.29
CA GLY A 98 0.39 34.78 5.85
C GLY A 98 0.04 36.16 5.27
N LEU A 99 -0.90 36.89 5.86
CA LEU A 99 -1.22 38.26 5.47
C LEU A 99 -0.21 39.26 6.04
N GLU A 100 0.21 39.08 7.29
CA GLU A 100 1.26 39.88 7.93
C GLU A 100 2.59 39.76 7.17
N GLN A 101 2.93 38.56 6.70
CA GLN A 101 4.12 38.34 5.89
C GLN A 101 4.03 39.01 4.51
N LYS A 102 2.85 39.00 3.88
CA LYS A 102 2.62 39.71 2.62
C LYS A 102 2.71 41.22 2.77
N ILE A 103 2.26 41.76 3.90
CA ILE A 103 2.39 43.18 4.24
C ILE A 103 3.88 43.53 4.39
N LYS A 104 4.66 42.75 5.16
CA LYS A 104 6.11 42.96 5.31
C LYS A 104 6.87 42.91 3.98
N ILE A 105 6.55 41.94 3.11
CA ILE A 105 7.18 41.82 1.79
C ILE A 105 6.80 42.99 0.88
N ALA A 106 5.55 43.46 0.93
CA ALA A 106 5.10 44.62 0.18
C ALA A 106 5.79 45.91 0.65
N GLU A 107 5.97 46.08 1.96
CA GLU A 107 6.71 47.21 2.55
C GLU A 107 8.19 47.18 2.15
N GLN A 108 8.86 46.02 2.19
CA GLN A 108 10.25 45.88 1.75
C GLN A 108 10.44 46.17 0.25
N LYS A 109 9.51 45.71 -0.60
CA LYS A 109 9.53 46.03 -2.03
C LYS A 109 9.32 47.52 -2.30
N HIS A 110 8.51 48.18 -1.48
CA HIS A 110 8.29 49.62 -1.62
C HIS A 110 9.53 50.44 -1.21
N VAL A 111 10.31 49.96 -0.24
CA VAL A 111 11.59 50.56 0.18
C VAL A 111 12.70 50.30 -0.85
N GLN A 112 12.79 49.09 -1.40
CA GLN A 112 13.80 48.75 -2.43
C GLN A 112 13.58 49.48 -3.76
N ALA A 113 12.32 49.74 -4.15
CA ALA A 113 12.00 50.51 -5.35
C ALA A 113 12.47 51.98 -5.28
N ARG A 114 12.70 52.55 -4.08
CA ARG A 114 13.29 53.89 -3.91
C ARG A 114 14.81 53.92 -4.05
N HIS A 115 15.50 52.78 -3.91
CA HIS A 115 16.96 52.70 -3.97
C HIS A 115 17.48 52.30 -5.36
N ALA A 116 16.64 51.77 -6.25
CA ALA A 116 17.03 51.28 -7.57
C ALA A 116 16.97 52.33 -8.71
N SER A 117 16.65 53.60 -8.42
CA SER A 117 16.54 54.68 -9.42
C SER A 117 17.80 55.52 -9.63
N PHE A 118 18.97 55.10 -9.12
CA PHE A 118 20.26 55.73 -9.41
C PHE A 118 21.33 54.65 -9.67
N GLY A 119 21.72 54.47 -10.94
CA GLY A 119 22.89 53.66 -11.29
C GLY A 119 22.73 52.87 -12.59
N THR A 120 23.04 53.53 -13.70
CA THR A 120 23.12 53.01 -15.07
C THR A 120 24.41 52.23 -15.37
N ALA A 121 24.33 51.41 -16.42
CA ALA A 121 25.34 51.15 -17.47
C ALA A 121 26.24 49.90 -17.41
N ASP A 122 25.89 48.97 -18.32
CA ASP A 122 26.70 48.43 -19.43
C ASP A 122 27.61 47.19 -19.34
N ALA A 123 27.50 46.46 -20.48
CA ALA A 123 28.35 45.41 -21.09
C ALA A 123 28.18 43.97 -20.54
N VAL A 124 27.97 42.90 -21.34
CA VAL A 124 28.72 42.43 -22.52
C VAL A 124 27.89 41.38 -23.30
N SER A 125 27.96 41.37 -24.65
CA SER A 125 27.57 40.25 -25.57
C SER A 125 28.80 39.35 -25.84
N PRO A 126 28.79 38.12 -26.47
CA PRO A 126 27.77 37.57 -27.37
C PRO A 126 27.60 36.02 -27.35
N ILE A 127 26.75 35.59 -28.29
CA ILE A 127 26.32 34.26 -28.72
C ILE A 127 27.47 33.41 -29.33
N ASN A 128 27.54 32.11 -29.00
CA ASN A 128 27.98 31.11 -29.97
C ASN A 128 27.47 29.69 -29.62
N GLY A 129 26.73 29.08 -30.55
CA GLY A 129 26.22 27.71 -30.43
C GLY A 129 27.06 26.72 -31.22
N LYS A 130 27.21 25.48 -30.71
CA LYS A 130 27.52 24.29 -31.52
C LYS A 130 26.86 23.04 -30.93
N ARG A 131 25.98 22.44 -31.74
CA ARG A 131 25.52 21.04 -31.65
C ARG A 131 26.71 20.08 -31.81
N ARG A 132 26.73 18.97 -31.07
CA ARG A 132 27.36 17.74 -31.57
C ARG A 132 26.65 16.47 -31.08
N ARG A 133 26.55 15.56 -32.03
CA ARG A 133 25.85 14.27 -32.13
C ARG A 133 26.40 13.24 -31.13
N SER A 134 25.48 12.47 -30.53
CA SER A 134 25.74 11.16 -29.92
C SER A 134 25.99 10.12 -31.02
N ASN A 135 26.97 9.23 -30.80
CA ASN A 135 27.15 8.03 -31.59
C ASN A 135 27.47 6.82 -30.69
N TYR A 136 26.93 5.70 -31.12
CA TYR A 136 26.86 4.34 -30.58
C TYR A 136 28.14 3.71 -30.02
N GLY A 137 27.92 2.76 -29.10
CA GLY A 137 28.50 1.41 -29.20
C GLY A 137 29.37 0.94 -28.02
N SER A 138 28.88 -0.03 -27.25
CA SER A 138 29.34 -1.43 -27.36
C SER A 138 28.87 -2.25 -26.15
N MET A 139 28.20 -3.37 -26.45
CA MET A 139 27.97 -4.47 -25.52
C MET A 139 29.25 -5.28 -25.36
N SER A 140 29.40 -5.96 -24.22
CA SER A 140 30.36 -7.04 -24.07
C SER A 140 29.67 -8.25 -23.44
N SER A 141 29.75 -9.37 -24.15
CA SER A 141 29.27 -10.69 -23.80
C SER A 141 30.39 -11.45 -23.08
N ALA A 142 30.10 -12.04 -21.91
CA ALA A 142 31.04 -12.90 -21.20
C ALA A 142 30.55 -14.36 -21.21
N LEU A 143 31.47 -15.25 -21.58
CA LEU A 143 31.32 -16.69 -21.72
C LEU A 143 31.17 -17.39 -20.37
N VAL A 144 30.35 -18.43 -20.33
CA VAL A 144 30.18 -19.35 -19.17
C VAL A 144 30.95 -20.64 -19.47
N ASN A 145 31.83 -21.05 -18.54
CA ASN A 145 32.43 -22.38 -18.50
C ASN A 145 31.83 -23.15 -17.30
N GLU A 146 31.30 -24.34 -17.55
CA GLU A 146 30.96 -25.34 -16.53
C GLU A 146 32.23 -25.99 -15.96
N PRO A 147 32.14 -26.51 -14.72
CA PRO A 147 32.45 -27.91 -14.52
C PRO A 147 31.44 -28.69 -13.65
N THR A 148 31.44 -29.99 -13.91
CA THR A 148 30.59 -31.09 -13.45
C THR A 148 30.59 -31.42 -11.95
N ALA A 149 29.39 -31.61 -11.42
CA ALA A 149 28.86 -32.50 -10.36
C ALA A 149 29.75 -33.07 -9.23
N SER A 150 29.27 -32.91 -7.99
CA SER A 150 29.34 -33.94 -6.95
C SER A 150 28.15 -33.84 -5.98
N SER A 151 27.51 -34.98 -5.73
CA SER A 151 26.34 -35.22 -4.89
C SER A 151 26.51 -34.83 -3.41
N GLY A 152 25.64 -33.94 -2.94
CA GLY A 152 25.33 -33.63 -1.54
C GLY A 152 23.98 -32.92 -1.53
N GLU A 153 23.14 -33.17 -0.53
CA GLU A 153 21.76 -32.66 -0.41
C GLU A 153 21.58 -31.25 -1.01
N GLU A 154 21.02 -31.18 -2.22
CA GLU A 154 20.95 -29.95 -3.00
C GLU A 154 19.96 -28.98 -2.36
N GLN A 155 20.47 -28.07 -1.53
CA GLN A 155 19.78 -26.84 -1.21
C GLN A 155 19.68 -26.02 -2.50
N SER A 156 18.53 -26.08 -3.18
CA SER A 156 18.22 -25.21 -4.32
C SER A 156 18.40 -23.77 -3.90
N SER A 157 19.24 -23.00 -4.60
CA SER A 157 19.45 -21.60 -4.23
C SER A 157 18.20 -20.76 -4.60
N VAL A 158 17.97 -19.65 -3.91
CA VAL A 158 16.92 -18.68 -4.30
C VAL A 158 17.16 -18.15 -5.72
N GLN A 159 18.41 -18.07 -6.16
CA GLN A 159 18.72 -17.65 -7.52
C GLN A 159 18.19 -18.65 -8.55
N ASP A 160 18.25 -19.95 -8.27
CA ASP A 160 17.72 -21.00 -9.14
C ASP A 160 16.20 -20.97 -9.17
N THR A 161 15.54 -20.81 -8.01
CA THR A 161 14.07 -20.71 -7.96
C THR A 161 13.58 -19.44 -8.67
N MET A 162 14.24 -18.30 -8.47
CA MET A 162 13.90 -17.05 -9.16
C MET A 162 14.18 -17.11 -10.66
N SER A 163 15.25 -17.78 -11.08
CA SER A 163 15.53 -18.04 -12.49
C SER A 163 14.44 -18.91 -13.12
N ALA A 164 14.03 -19.99 -12.44
CA ALA A 164 12.93 -20.86 -12.89
C ALA A 164 11.60 -20.09 -12.98
N ILE A 165 11.24 -19.31 -11.95
CA ILE A 165 10.05 -18.45 -11.97
C ILE A 165 10.14 -17.46 -13.14
N GLY A 166 11.30 -16.83 -13.36
CA GLY A 166 11.50 -15.90 -14.47
C GLY A 166 11.33 -16.55 -15.84
N LEU A 167 11.89 -17.76 -16.03
CA LEU A 167 11.75 -18.52 -17.27
C LEU A 167 10.31 -18.98 -17.51
N LEU A 168 9.63 -19.49 -16.49
CA LEU A 168 8.25 -19.96 -16.58
C LEU A 168 7.27 -18.80 -16.77
N SER A 169 7.50 -17.68 -16.05
CA SER A 169 6.75 -16.44 -16.20
C SER A 169 6.95 -15.86 -17.61
N ASN A 170 8.18 -15.77 -18.12
CA ASN A 170 8.42 -15.30 -19.48
C ASN A 170 7.76 -16.18 -20.54
N LYS A 171 7.73 -17.51 -20.36
CA LYS A 171 7.00 -18.42 -21.23
C LYS A 171 5.49 -18.14 -21.18
N ALA A 172 4.92 -18.00 -19.99
CA ALA A 172 3.51 -17.63 -19.82
C ALA A 172 3.18 -16.26 -20.46
N MET A 173 4.10 -15.29 -20.37
CA MET A 173 3.96 -13.94 -20.95
C MET A 173 4.09 -13.90 -22.48
N ALA A 174 4.87 -14.83 -23.07
CA ALA A 174 5.17 -14.85 -24.50
C ALA A 174 4.09 -15.55 -25.35
N GLU A 175 3.17 -16.29 -24.73
CA GLU A 175 2.11 -17.02 -25.42
C GLU A 175 0.92 -16.13 -25.81
N SER A 176 0.28 -16.44 -26.94
CA SER A 176 -0.78 -15.59 -27.52
C SER A 176 -2.02 -15.51 -26.62
N ARG A 177 -2.46 -14.29 -26.31
CA ARG A 177 -3.68 -13.99 -25.53
C ARG A 177 -4.98 -14.52 -26.17
N THR A 178 -4.93 -15.01 -27.40
CA THR A 178 -6.10 -15.48 -28.16
C THR A 178 -6.42 -16.96 -27.99
N ASN A 179 -5.58 -17.73 -27.28
CA ASN A 179 -5.74 -19.19 -27.15
C ASN A 179 -5.73 -19.63 -25.67
N THR A 180 -6.80 -19.36 -24.94
CA THR A 180 -6.96 -19.64 -23.50
C THR A 180 -7.17 -21.13 -23.15
N GLY A 181 -6.96 -22.04 -24.11
CA GLY A 181 -7.28 -23.47 -23.99
C GLY A 181 -6.09 -24.39 -23.67
N ASP A 182 -4.86 -23.90 -23.62
CA ASP A 182 -3.69 -24.79 -23.64
C ASP A 182 -3.30 -25.32 -22.25
N LYS A 183 -3.25 -26.65 -22.11
CA LYS A 183 -2.77 -27.38 -20.93
C LYS A 183 -1.32 -27.05 -20.50
N PRO A 184 -0.34 -26.78 -21.39
CA PRO A 184 1.03 -26.47 -20.97
C PRO A 184 1.16 -25.18 -20.15
N HIS A 185 0.37 -24.14 -20.45
CA HIS A 185 0.36 -22.88 -19.69
C HIS A 185 -0.02 -23.09 -18.21
N LYS A 186 -1.01 -23.97 -17.97
CA LYS A 186 -1.50 -24.27 -16.62
C LYS A 186 -0.48 -25.00 -15.76
N LEU A 187 0.26 -25.94 -16.35
CA LEU A 187 1.33 -26.67 -15.68
C LEU A 187 2.50 -25.74 -15.32
N ALA A 188 2.91 -24.86 -16.25
CA ALA A 188 3.97 -23.88 -16.01
C ALA A 188 3.62 -22.88 -14.88
N ILE A 189 2.35 -22.47 -14.76
CA ILE A 189 1.90 -21.60 -13.67
C ILE A 189 1.90 -22.33 -12.33
N ILE A 190 1.46 -23.58 -12.26
CA ILE A 190 1.49 -24.38 -11.02
C ILE A 190 2.93 -24.51 -10.51
N GLU A 191 3.86 -24.85 -11.40
CA GLU A 191 5.30 -24.94 -11.08
C GLU A 191 5.84 -23.59 -10.59
N SER A 192 5.45 -22.48 -11.23
CA SER A 192 5.85 -21.13 -10.81
C SER A 192 5.32 -20.74 -9.42
N ILE A 193 4.06 -21.06 -9.12
CA ILE A 193 3.47 -20.83 -7.79
C ILE A 193 4.21 -21.66 -6.75
N SER A 194 4.51 -22.92 -7.07
CA SER A 194 5.22 -23.84 -6.18
C SER A 194 6.64 -23.36 -5.90
N ALA A 195 7.35 -22.87 -6.93
CA ALA A 195 8.67 -22.26 -6.79
C ALA A 195 8.63 -20.95 -5.99
N ALA A 196 7.59 -20.12 -6.15
CA ALA A 196 7.44 -18.89 -5.35
C ALA A 196 7.15 -19.20 -3.87
N LEU A 197 6.37 -20.24 -3.60
CA LEU A 197 6.11 -20.75 -2.24
C LEU A 197 7.33 -21.44 -1.61
N ALA A 198 8.28 -21.92 -2.42
CA ALA A 198 9.51 -22.56 -1.95
C ALA A 198 10.52 -21.58 -1.35
N VAL A 199 10.38 -20.27 -1.62
CA VAL A 199 11.20 -19.23 -0.99
C VAL A 199 10.78 -19.06 0.47
N ASP A 200 11.71 -19.24 1.40
CA ASP A 200 11.43 -19.23 2.83
C ASP A 200 10.91 -17.85 3.29
N GLY A 201 9.78 -17.85 4.02
CA GLY A 201 9.21 -16.63 4.60
C GLY A 201 9.97 -16.13 5.82
N ARG A 202 10.76 -16.99 6.50
CA ARG A 202 11.62 -16.62 7.64
C ARG A 202 12.92 -15.98 7.20
N ASP A 203 13.44 -16.41 6.05
CA ASP A 203 14.68 -15.94 5.46
C ASP A 203 14.58 -15.99 3.93
N PRO A 204 14.25 -14.87 3.26
CA PRO A 204 14.05 -14.84 1.81
C PRO A 204 15.35 -15.04 1.00
N SER A 205 16.50 -15.19 1.66
CA SER A 205 17.76 -15.60 1.00
C SER A 205 17.88 -17.11 0.83
N LYS A 206 16.96 -17.88 1.42
CA LYS A 206 16.90 -19.34 1.34
C LYS A 206 15.66 -19.81 0.57
N ALA A 207 15.84 -20.89 -0.19
CA ALA A 207 14.75 -21.63 -0.79
C ALA A 207 14.87 -23.09 -0.38
N SER A 208 13.74 -23.73 -0.09
CA SER A 208 13.68 -25.16 0.19
C SER A 208 13.05 -25.85 -1.01
N SER A 209 13.81 -26.74 -1.66
CA SER A 209 13.29 -27.62 -2.72
C SER A 209 12.20 -28.57 -2.21
N SER A 210 12.20 -28.81 -0.90
CA SER A 210 11.15 -29.50 -0.17
C SER A 210 10.14 -28.49 0.38
N GLN A 211 8.96 -28.40 -0.26
CA GLN A 211 7.78 -28.22 0.59
C GLN A 211 7.84 -29.34 1.63
N PRO A 212 7.56 -29.10 2.92
CA PRO A 212 7.34 -30.22 3.82
C PRO A 212 6.20 -31.01 3.21
N VAL A 213 6.53 -32.19 2.67
CA VAL A 213 5.57 -33.23 2.34
C VAL A 213 5.00 -33.66 3.68
N TYR A 214 4.07 -32.87 4.22
CA TYR A 214 3.20 -33.34 5.26
C TYR A 214 2.31 -34.38 4.58
N VAL A 215 2.74 -35.62 4.72
CA VAL A 215 1.93 -36.83 4.54
C VAL A 215 0.81 -36.77 5.58
N MET A 216 -0.13 -35.86 5.38
CA MET A 216 -1.52 -36.14 5.71
C MET A 216 -2.08 -36.79 4.45
N ASP A 217 -2.55 -38.02 4.65
CA ASP A 217 -3.49 -38.75 3.79
C ASP A 217 -4.53 -37.78 3.20
N ASP A 218 -5.10 -38.06 2.03
CA ASP A 218 -6.09 -37.21 1.32
C ASP A 218 -7.41 -36.97 2.10
N GLN A 219 -7.40 -37.21 3.42
CA GLN A 219 -8.48 -37.00 4.33
C GLN A 219 -8.74 -35.50 4.55
N LEU A 220 -10.02 -35.15 4.38
CA LEU A 220 -10.57 -33.84 4.68
C LEU A 220 -10.20 -33.43 6.11
N ILE A 221 -9.67 -32.20 6.30
CA ILE A 221 -9.53 -31.63 7.64
C ILE A 221 -10.93 -31.19 8.08
N PRO A 222 -11.55 -31.86 9.07
CA PRO A 222 -12.90 -31.51 9.51
C PRO A 222 -12.85 -30.17 10.24
N LEU A 223 -13.71 -29.25 9.81
CA LEU A 223 -13.87 -27.95 10.44
C LEU A 223 -15.18 -27.95 11.25
N THR A 224 -15.14 -27.42 12.46
CA THR A 224 -16.35 -27.18 13.25
C THR A 224 -16.62 -25.68 13.34
N ARG A 225 -17.90 -25.31 13.29
CA ARG A 225 -18.34 -23.91 13.34
C ARG A 225 -17.81 -23.21 14.60
N ASP A 226 -17.93 -23.85 15.75
CA ASP A 226 -17.55 -23.27 17.05
C ASP A 226 -16.07 -22.88 17.12
N LEU A 227 -15.19 -23.68 16.51
CA LEU A 227 -13.75 -23.41 16.49
C LEU A 227 -13.35 -22.41 15.42
N THR A 228 -14.06 -22.35 14.28
CA THR A 228 -13.57 -21.65 13.09
C THR A 228 -14.26 -20.32 12.81
N LEU A 229 -15.50 -20.13 13.28
CA LEU A 229 -16.30 -18.94 12.96
C LEU A 229 -15.63 -17.64 13.41
N GLY A 230 -15.08 -17.60 14.63
CA GLY A 230 -14.39 -16.39 15.13
C GLY A 230 -13.08 -16.07 14.40
N HIS A 231 -12.43 -17.07 13.81
CA HIS A 231 -11.26 -16.87 12.94
C HIS A 231 -11.71 -16.39 11.54
N PHE A 232 -12.76 -17.00 11.00
CA PHE A 232 -13.35 -16.62 9.72
C PHE A 232 -13.91 -15.19 9.72
N GLN A 233 -14.60 -14.77 10.78
CA GLN A 233 -15.07 -13.39 10.93
C GLN A 233 -13.93 -12.37 10.91
N ARG A 234 -12.75 -12.72 11.43
CA ARG A 234 -11.60 -11.81 11.45
C ARG A 234 -11.04 -11.52 10.05
N ILE A 235 -11.06 -12.50 9.14
CA ILE A 235 -10.68 -12.24 7.74
C ILE A 235 -11.78 -11.48 7.01
N LEU A 236 -13.06 -11.71 7.32
CA LEU A 236 -14.13 -10.86 6.82
C LEU A 236 -13.92 -9.42 7.26
N ASP A 237 -13.72 -9.12 8.54
CA ASP A 237 -13.44 -7.75 9.01
C ASP A 237 -12.24 -7.10 8.28
N TRP A 238 -11.23 -7.90 7.95
CA TRP A 238 -10.02 -7.46 7.27
C TRP A 238 -10.14 -7.36 5.75
N SER A 239 -11.20 -7.89 5.12
CA SER A 239 -11.33 -7.94 3.66
C SER A 239 -11.49 -6.57 2.98
N VAL A 240 -11.49 -5.47 3.73
CA VAL A 240 -11.38 -4.10 3.19
C VAL A 240 -10.08 -3.89 2.39
N TRP A 241 -9.05 -4.69 2.69
CA TRP A 241 -7.80 -4.75 1.92
C TRP A 241 -7.87 -5.64 0.68
N LEU A 242 -8.99 -6.35 0.50
CA LEU A 242 -9.24 -7.30 -0.58
C LEU A 242 -10.64 -7.03 -1.18
N PRO A 243 -10.90 -5.85 -1.74
CA PRO A 243 -12.23 -5.47 -2.22
C PRO A 243 -12.80 -6.34 -3.35
N HIS A 244 -11.99 -7.20 -3.95
CA HIS A 244 -12.43 -8.23 -4.90
C HIS A 244 -13.14 -9.42 -4.23
N ILE A 245 -13.03 -9.58 -2.91
CA ILE A 245 -13.69 -10.65 -2.16
C ILE A 245 -15.15 -10.26 -1.90
N ASP A 246 -16.05 -11.09 -2.41
CA ASP A 246 -17.46 -11.08 -2.04
C ASP A 246 -17.65 -11.85 -0.72
N GLU A 247 -17.95 -11.10 0.35
CA GLU A 247 -18.13 -11.67 1.69
C GLU A 247 -19.31 -12.64 1.78
N GLN A 248 -20.40 -12.36 1.07
CA GLN A 248 -21.57 -13.22 1.11
C GLN A 248 -21.24 -14.55 0.44
N ARG A 249 -20.61 -14.50 -0.73
CA ARG A 249 -20.16 -15.70 -1.44
C ARG A 249 -19.13 -16.49 -0.62
N LEU A 250 -18.20 -15.80 0.04
CA LEU A 250 -17.20 -16.45 0.89
C LEU A 250 -17.86 -17.14 2.10
N LEU A 251 -18.85 -16.51 2.72
CA LEU A 251 -19.64 -17.09 3.81
C LEU A 251 -20.43 -18.32 3.34
N GLU A 252 -21.10 -18.24 2.18
CA GLU A 252 -21.81 -19.37 1.58
C GLU A 252 -20.87 -20.56 1.32
N GLN A 253 -19.66 -20.29 0.81
CA GLN A 253 -18.63 -21.31 0.62
C GLN A 253 -18.17 -21.92 1.95
N TYR A 254 -18.04 -21.11 3.00
CA TYR A 254 -17.69 -21.58 4.35
C TYR A 254 -18.74 -22.52 4.91
N GLU A 255 -20.02 -22.13 4.88
CA GLU A 255 -21.13 -22.97 5.35
C GLU A 255 -21.22 -24.27 4.55
N ALA A 256 -21.10 -24.19 3.22
CA ALA A 256 -21.11 -25.37 2.37
C ALA A 256 -19.98 -26.35 2.72
N VAL A 257 -18.78 -25.86 3.05
CA VAL A 257 -17.65 -26.70 3.45
C VAL A 257 -17.85 -27.33 4.82
N LEU A 258 -18.55 -26.66 5.75
CA LEU A 258 -18.92 -27.24 7.05
C LEU A 258 -19.96 -28.36 6.92
N ASP A 259 -20.94 -28.21 6.02
CA ASP A 259 -22.02 -29.17 5.81
C ASP A 259 -21.60 -30.39 4.96
N MET A 260 -20.44 -30.32 4.30
CA MET A 260 -19.93 -31.38 3.45
C MET A 260 -19.54 -32.63 4.26
N SER A 261 -20.43 -33.62 4.28
CA SER A 261 -20.06 -35.01 4.61
C SER A 261 -19.22 -35.61 3.47
N ASN A 262 -18.31 -36.54 3.78
CA ASN A 262 -17.31 -37.16 2.87
C ASN A 262 -17.89 -37.92 1.63
N GLN A 263 -19.15 -37.72 1.24
CA GLN A 263 -19.80 -38.50 0.19
C GLN A 263 -19.82 -37.79 -1.17
N GLY A 264 -18.96 -38.26 -2.08
CA GLY A 264 -19.23 -38.31 -3.53
C GLY A 264 -19.25 -37.00 -4.33
N VAL A 265 -18.75 -35.88 -3.80
CA VAL A 265 -18.76 -34.61 -4.56
C VAL A 265 -17.51 -34.47 -5.44
N ASP A 266 -17.70 -34.02 -6.68
CA ASP A 266 -16.63 -33.75 -7.65
C ASP A 266 -15.53 -32.84 -7.04
N PRO A 267 -14.27 -33.33 -6.95
CA PRO A 267 -13.15 -32.55 -6.43
C PRO A 267 -12.95 -31.23 -7.17
N ALA A 268 -13.22 -31.17 -8.47
CA ALA A 268 -13.01 -29.96 -9.26
C ALA A 268 -13.98 -28.84 -8.89
N ARG A 269 -15.23 -29.17 -8.56
CA ARG A 269 -16.26 -28.18 -8.17
C ARG A 269 -16.10 -27.69 -6.73
N THR A 270 -15.48 -28.49 -5.89
CA THR A 270 -15.33 -28.20 -4.44
C THR A 270 -13.97 -27.65 -4.07
N ALA A 271 -12.99 -27.74 -4.96
CA ALA A 271 -11.63 -27.27 -4.73
C ALA A 271 -11.57 -25.78 -4.35
N LEU A 272 -12.21 -24.89 -5.11
CA LEU A 272 -12.16 -23.44 -4.84
C LEU A 272 -12.87 -23.06 -3.52
N PRO A 273 -14.12 -23.51 -3.23
CA PRO A 273 -14.74 -23.27 -1.92
C PRO A 273 -13.90 -23.79 -0.74
N ARG A 274 -13.33 -24.99 -0.86
CA ARG A 274 -12.45 -25.56 0.18
C ARG A 274 -11.16 -24.75 0.34
N PHE A 275 -10.53 -24.37 -0.76
CA PHE A 275 -9.34 -23.52 -0.75
C PHE A 275 -9.62 -22.19 -0.03
N ASN A 276 -10.69 -21.51 -0.42
CA ASN A 276 -11.08 -20.23 0.17
C ASN A 276 -11.35 -20.36 1.67
N THR A 277 -12.09 -21.39 2.07
CA THR A 277 -12.40 -21.66 3.49
C THR A 277 -11.15 -21.99 4.30
N TYR A 278 -10.28 -22.87 3.80
CA TYR A 278 -9.04 -23.25 4.49
C TYR A 278 -8.09 -22.06 4.66
N LEU A 279 -7.89 -21.25 3.61
CA LEU A 279 -7.06 -20.04 3.71
C LEU A 279 -7.71 -18.98 4.61
N ALA A 280 -9.01 -18.74 4.49
CA ALA A 280 -9.74 -17.78 5.32
C ALA A 280 -9.57 -18.10 6.82
N VAL A 281 -9.75 -19.38 7.20
CA VAL A 281 -9.56 -19.83 8.58
C VAL A 281 -8.09 -19.78 8.99
N ALA A 282 -7.16 -20.23 8.14
CA ALA A 282 -5.72 -20.22 8.45
C ALA A 282 -5.17 -18.79 8.65
N ILE A 283 -5.59 -17.83 7.82
CA ILE A 283 -5.27 -16.41 7.97
C ILE A 283 -5.89 -15.88 9.26
N GLY A 284 -7.17 -16.16 9.50
CA GLY A 284 -7.88 -15.77 10.72
C GLY A 284 -7.25 -16.28 12.01
N ILE A 285 -6.73 -17.52 12.01
CA ILE A 285 -5.93 -18.08 13.10
C ILE A 285 -4.62 -17.30 13.25
N SER A 286 -3.92 -17.06 12.15
CA SER A 286 -2.60 -16.40 12.14
C SER A 286 -2.66 -14.95 12.64
N MET A 287 -3.81 -14.29 12.51
CA MET A 287 -4.09 -12.95 13.04
C MET A 287 -4.55 -12.94 14.52
N SER A 288 -4.99 -14.07 15.05
CA SER A 288 -5.60 -14.19 16.39
C SER A 288 -4.58 -14.29 17.53
N ARG A 289 -5.03 -14.08 18.77
CA ARG A 289 -4.20 -14.27 19.98
C ARG A 289 -3.66 -15.69 20.12
N ASP A 290 -4.40 -16.65 19.57
CA ASP A 290 -4.09 -18.07 19.64
C ASP A 290 -3.17 -18.53 18.51
N ALA A 291 -2.61 -17.62 17.70
CA ALA A 291 -1.76 -17.94 16.56
C ALA A 291 -0.59 -18.87 16.92
N SER A 292 0.03 -18.71 18.11
CA SER A 292 1.10 -19.59 18.56
C SER A 292 0.60 -21.00 18.87
N ARG A 293 -0.54 -21.11 19.55
CA ARG A 293 -1.18 -22.39 19.92
C ARG A 293 -1.70 -23.15 18.71
N LEU A 294 -2.30 -22.45 17.77
CA LEU A 294 -2.96 -23.02 16.57
C LEU A 294 -2.11 -22.93 15.31
N SER A 295 -0.81 -22.60 15.45
CA SER A 295 0.12 -22.45 14.33
C SER A 295 0.15 -23.69 13.42
N SER A 296 0.22 -24.89 14.01
CA SER A 296 0.24 -26.16 13.28
C SER A 296 -1.05 -26.40 12.49
N LEU A 297 -2.21 -26.04 13.04
CA LEU A 297 -3.48 -26.14 12.34
C LEU A 297 -3.51 -25.17 11.15
N ALA A 298 -3.09 -23.93 11.34
CA ALA A 298 -3.03 -22.94 10.26
C ALA A 298 -2.09 -23.39 9.12
N THR A 299 -0.92 -23.95 9.45
CA THR A 299 0.01 -24.51 8.45
C THR A 299 -0.56 -25.73 7.73
N ASN A 300 -1.27 -26.61 8.44
CA ASN A 300 -1.89 -27.78 7.84
C ASN A 300 -3.05 -27.39 6.89
N LEU A 301 -3.87 -26.42 7.28
CA LEU A 301 -4.92 -25.86 6.42
C LEU A 301 -4.35 -25.19 5.17
N HIS A 302 -3.26 -24.42 5.34
CA HIS A 302 -2.53 -23.84 4.21
C HIS A 302 -2.00 -24.92 3.25
N ALA A 303 -1.32 -25.94 3.78
CA ALA A 303 -0.80 -27.05 2.97
C ALA A 303 -1.92 -27.82 2.25
N ALA A 304 -3.04 -28.10 2.94
CA ALA A 304 -4.21 -28.74 2.34
C ALA A 304 -4.81 -27.89 1.21
N ALA A 305 -4.84 -26.56 1.36
CA ALA A 305 -5.31 -25.68 0.31
C ALA A 305 -4.34 -25.63 -0.89
N VAL A 306 -3.02 -25.60 -0.68
CA VAL A 306 -2.04 -25.64 -1.77
C VAL A 306 -2.20 -26.92 -2.60
N LYS A 307 -2.52 -28.06 -1.99
CA LYS A 307 -2.85 -29.32 -2.71
C LYS A 307 -4.08 -29.21 -3.61
N LEU A 308 -4.98 -28.25 -3.37
CA LEU A 308 -6.18 -28.01 -4.20
C LEU A 308 -5.88 -27.14 -5.44
N LEU A 309 -4.76 -26.43 -5.47
CA LEU A 309 -4.41 -25.52 -6.57
C LEU A 309 -4.43 -26.19 -7.95
N PRO A 310 -3.90 -27.41 -8.16
CA PRO A 310 -4.00 -28.05 -9.46
C PRO A 310 -5.45 -28.13 -9.93
N PHE A 311 -6.39 -28.59 -9.11
CA PHE A 311 -7.80 -28.70 -9.50
C PHE A 311 -8.42 -27.34 -9.86
N ILE A 312 -8.06 -26.28 -9.14
CA ILE A 312 -8.55 -24.91 -9.38
C ILE A 312 -7.97 -24.34 -10.67
N LEU A 313 -6.66 -24.47 -10.87
CA LEU A 313 -5.95 -23.89 -12.02
C LEU A 313 -6.24 -24.64 -13.33
N HIS A 314 -6.73 -25.89 -13.24
CA HIS A 314 -7.31 -26.59 -14.38
C HIS A 314 -8.69 -26.03 -14.77
N SER A 315 -9.39 -25.28 -13.92
CA SER A 315 -10.58 -24.50 -14.30
C SER A 315 -10.20 -23.42 -15.33
N GLN A 316 -11.12 -22.97 -16.18
CA GLN A 316 -10.83 -22.02 -17.26
C GLN A 316 -10.89 -20.53 -16.81
N GLU A 317 -11.00 -20.23 -15.51
CA GLU A 317 -11.15 -18.86 -15.02
C GLU A 317 -9.81 -18.23 -14.61
N PRO A 318 -9.26 -17.25 -15.36
CA PRO A 318 -7.96 -16.64 -15.06
C PRO A 318 -7.95 -15.81 -13.76
N LEU A 319 -9.12 -15.33 -13.30
CA LEU A 319 -9.25 -14.56 -12.07
C LEU A 319 -9.06 -15.44 -10.82
N ASP A 320 -9.45 -16.72 -10.89
CA ASP A 320 -9.30 -17.65 -9.77
C ASP A 320 -7.83 -17.88 -9.43
N THR A 321 -6.96 -17.94 -10.45
CA THR A 321 -5.52 -18.09 -10.28
C THR A 321 -4.93 -16.92 -9.46
N LEU A 322 -5.23 -15.68 -9.89
CA LEU A 322 -4.77 -14.47 -9.21
C LEU A 322 -5.38 -14.33 -7.81
N HIS A 323 -6.65 -14.68 -7.64
CA HIS A 323 -7.32 -14.70 -6.34
C HIS A 323 -6.64 -15.68 -5.36
N CYS A 324 -6.39 -16.92 -5.79
CA CYS A 324 -5.70 -17.91 -4.98
C CYS A 324 -4.30 -17.46 -4.58
N MET A 325 -3.51 -16.93 -5.54
CA MET A 325 -2.18 -16.40 -5.24
C MET A 325 -2.24 -15.25 -4.23
N LEU A 326 -3.21 -14.34 -4.36
CA LEU A 326 -3.37 -13.22 -3.43
C LEU A 326 -3.73 -13.70 -2.01
N LEU A 327 -4.59 -14.72 -1.86
CA LEU A 327 -4.85 -15.33 -0.55
C LEU A 327 -3.61 -16.02 0.06
N LEU A 328 -2.78 -16.67 -0.76
CA LEU A 328 -1.50 -17.25 -0.32
C LEU A 328 -0.53 -16.15 0.14
N ALA A 329 -0.43 -15.05 -0.61
CA ALA A 329 0.37 -13.89 -0.24
C ALA A 329 -0.13 -13.29 1.09
N VAL A 330 -1.45 -13.18 1.29
CA VAL A 330 -2.02 -12.70 2.55
C VAL A 330 -1.64 -13.62 3.71
N PHE A 331 -1.74 -14.93 3.55
CA PHE A 331 -1.28 -15.88 4.58
C PHE A 331 0.21 -15.70 4.90
N SER A 332 1.06 -15.54 3.88
CA SER A 332 2.51 -15.33 4.06
C SER A 332 2.85 -14.09 4.89
N MET A 333 1.99 -13.07 4.92
CA MET A 333 2.20 -11.85 5.71
C MET A 333 2.03 -12.06 7.22
N PHE A 334 1.24 -13.05 7.61
CA PHE A 334 0.93 -13.33 9.02
C PHE A 334 1.61 -14.61 9.52
N SER A 335 2.13 -15.43 8.60
CA SER A 335 2.83 -16.68 8.88
C SER A 335 3.99 -16.90 7.91
N ALA A 336 5.20 -17.06 8.44
CA ALA A 336 6.39 -17.35 7.64
C ALA A 336 6.33 -18.70 6.90
N ALA A 337 5.39 -19.59 7.28
CA ALA A 337 5.16 -20.85 6.57
C ALA A 337 4.54 -20.66 5.18
N GLY A 338 3.98 -19.48 4.89
CA GLY A 338 3.41 -19.15 3.57
C GLY A 338 4.44 -18.72 2.52
N GLY A 339 5.73 -18.76 2.84
CA GLY A 339 6.81 -18.32 1.97
C GLY A 339 7.04 -16.81 1.98
N SER A 340 7.81 -16.32 1.01
CA SER A 340 8.17 -14.89 0.93
C SER A 340 7.08 -14.02 0.30
N THR A 341 6.45 -13.17 1.12
CA THR A 341 5.40 -12.23 0.66
C THR A 341 5.85 -11.36 -0.51
N TRP A 342 7.09 -10.85 -0.48
CA TRP A 342 7.62 -9.98 -1.54
C TRP A 342 7.68 -10.71 -2.89
N HIS A 343 8.22 -11.92 -2.91
CA HIS A 343 8.34 -12.71 -4.14
C HIS A 343 6.96 -13.13 -4.67
N LEU A 344 6.05 -13.54 -3.78
CA LEU A 344 4.66 -13.84 -4.15
C LEU A 344 3.96 -12.63 -4.76
N MET A 345 4.08 -11.44 -4.15
CA MET A 345 3.45 -10.23 -4.69
C MET A 345 4.05 -9.79 -6.02
N GLY A 346 5.38 -9.90 -6.21
CA GLY A 346 6.02 -9.65 -7.51
C GLY A 346 5.50 -10.59 -8.60
N PHE A 347 5.33 -11.87 -8.26
CA PHE A 347 4.76 -12.86 -9.18
C PHE A 347 3.28 -12.59 -9.51
N ILE A 348 2.47 -12.25 -8.50
CA ILE A 348 1.06 -11.85 -8.65
C ILE A 348 0.94 -10.64 -9.57
N MET A 349 1.74 -9.60 -9.33
CA MET A 349 1.70 -8.37 -10.11
C MET A 349 2.11 -8.61 -11.57
N THR A 350 3.12 -9.44 -11.80
CA THR A 350 3.54 -9.85 -13.14
C THR A 350 2.39 -10.53 -13.89
N ASN A 351 1.70 -11.49 -13.26
CA ASN A 351 0.54 -12.16 -13.85
C ASN A 351 -0.67 -11.23 -14.03
N CYS A 352 -0.86 -10.27 -13.12
CA CYS A 352 -1.91 -9.25 -13.22
C CYS A 352 -1.71 -8.35 -14.47
N ILE A 353 -0.44 -7.98 -14.73
CA ILE A 353 -0.05 -7.23 -15.93
C ILE A 353 -0.18 -8.11 -17.17
N ALA A 354 0.23 -9.38 -17.12
CA ALA A 354 0.09 -10.38 -18.18
C ALA A 354 -1.34 -10.49 -18.70
N ALA A 355 -2.28 -10.64 -17.76
CA ALA A 355 -3.70 -10.74 -18.05
C ALA A 355 -4.26 -9.43 -18.62
N GLY A 356 -3.55 -8.31 -18.42
CA GLY A 356 -3.94 -6.98 -18.90
C GLY A 356 -4.96 -6.28 -18.00
N LEU A 357 -5.07 -6.67 -16.73
CA LEU A 357 -6.08 -6.13 -15.81
C LEU A 357 -5.85 -4.65 -15.45
N HIS A 358 -4.67 -4.12 -15.71
CA HIS A 358 -4.33 -2.70 -15.58
C HIS A 358 -4.93 -1.83 -16.71
N LYS A 359 -5.51 -2.45 -17.74
CA LYS A 359 -6.09 -1.76 -18.90
C LYS A 359 -7.60 -1.83 -18.91
N THR A 360 -8.25 -0.74 -19.30
CA THR A 360 -9.70 -0.71 -19.50
C THR A 360 -10.09 -1.54 -20.72
N VAL A 361 -10.99 -2.50 -20.51
CA VAL A 361 -11.60 -3.30 -21.59
C VAL A 361 -13.12 -3.09 -21.54
N PRO A 362 -13.73 -2.40 -22.52
CA PRO A 362 -15.17 -2.20 -22.54
C PRO A 362 -15.92 -3.53 -22.61
N PRO A 363 -16.91 -3.78 -21.75
CA PRO A 363 -17.71 -5.00 -21.81
C PRO A 363 -18.56 -5.03 -23.08
N ARG A 364 -18.68 -6.20 -23.72
CA ARG A 364 -19.49 -6.36 -24.95
C ARG A 364 -20.92 -6.81 -24.67
N ASN A 365 -21.13 -7.48 -23.54
CA ASN A 365 -22.42 -8.00 -23.08
C ASN A 365 -22.50 -7.97 -21.54
N ALA A 366 -23.61 -8.45 -20.98
CA ALA A 366 -23.84 -8.44 -19.53
C ALA A 366 -22.87 -9.35 -18.75
N SER A 367 -22.55 -10.55 -19.26
CA SER A 367 -21.58 -11.45 -18.62
C SER A 367 -20.16 -10.86 -18.61
N ASP A 368 -19.79 -10.15 -19.68
CA ASP A 368 -18.52 -9.42 -19.75
C ASP A 368 -18.50 -8.28 -18.73
N SER A 369 -19.64 -7.65 -18.43
CA SER A 369 -19.72 -6.58 -17.43
C SER A 369 -19.43 -7.09 -16.02
N GLU A 370 -19.94 -8.27 -15.65
CA GLU A 370 -19.67 -8.88 -14.33
C GLU A 370 -18.19 -9.29 -14.21
N TYR A 371 -17.66 -9.93 -15.26
CA TYR A 371 -16.25 -10.28 -15.33
C TYR A 371 -15.35 -9.04 -15.20
N THR A 372 -15.65 -7.99 -15.96
CA THR A 372 -14.90 -6.72 -15.92
C THR A 372 -14.94 -6.13 -14.52
N TYR A 373 -16.10 -6.06 -13.87
CA TYR A 373 -16.22 -5.54 -12.50
C TYR A 373 -15.34 -6.32 -11.49
N ARG A 374 -15.33 -7.66 -11.56
CA ARG A 374 -14.48 -8.50 -10.71
C ARG A 374 -12.99 -8.31 -11.01
N ALA A 375 -12.63 -8.22 -12.29
CA ALA A 375 -11.27 -7.99 -12.76
C ALA A 375 -10.71 -6.63 -12.29
N GLU A 376 -11.52 -5.57 -12.34
CA GLU A 376 -11.15 -4.23 -11.88
C GLU A 376 -10.83 -4.23 -10.38
N TRP A 377 -11.71 -4.78 -9.54
CA TRP A 377 -11.46 -4.88 -8.10
C TRP A 377 -10.25 -5.76 -7.76
N LEU A 378 -10.02 -6.83 -8.52
CA LEU A 378 -8.86 -7.69 -8.36
C LEU A 378 -7.56 -6.92 -8.65
N PHE A 379 -7.52 -6.17 -9.75
CA PHE A 379 -6.40 -5.28 -10.06
C PHE A 379 -6.15 -4.28 -8.93
N TRP A 380 -7.18 -3.59 -8.45
CA TRP A 380 -7.04 -2.61 -7.38
C TRP A 380 -6.63 -3.22 -6.03
N SER A 381 -7.01 -4.48 -5.77
CA SER A 381 -6.51 -5.23 -4.61
C SER A 381 -5.00 -5.49 -4.73
N VAL A 382 -4.53 -5.94 -5.89
CA VAL A 382 -3.10 -6.17 -6.15
C VAL A 382 -2.32 -4.84 -6.08
N TYR A 383 -2.85 -3.78 -6.69
CA TYR A 383 -2.27 -2.43 -6.63
C TYR A 383 -2.10 -1.94 -5.19
N LEU A 384 -3.13 -2.06 -4.37
CA LEU A 384 -3.10 -1.62 -2.97
C LEU A 384 -1.96 -2.33 -2.19
N TRP A 385 -1.79 -3.62 -2.41
CA TRP A 385 -0.74 -4.41 -1.78
C TRP A 385 0.66 -4.11 -2.32
N ASP A 386 0.82 -3.94 -3.64
CA ASP A 386 2.08 -3.52 -4.26
C ASP A 386 2.57 -2.20 -3.64
N ARG A 387 1.70 -1.18 -3.58
CA ARG A 387 2.07 0.12 -2.99
C ARG A 387 2.38 0.02 -1.51
N SER A 388 1.59 -0.74 -0.76
CA SER A 388 1.78 -0.91 0.68
C SER A 388 3.12 -1.58 1.00
N LEU A 389 3.43 -2.68 0.32
CA LEU A 389 4.64 -3.46 0.55
C LEU A 389 5.90 -2.73 0.04
N ALA A 390 5.85 -2.21 -1.19
CA ALA A 390 7.00 -1.53 -1.78
C ALA A 390 7.35 -0.23 -1.03
N SER A 391 6.34 0.51 -0.54
CA SER A 391 6.59 1.72 0.24
C SER A 391 7.22 1.44 1.61
N ALA A 392 6.72 0.42 2.34
CA ALA A 392 7.29 0.03 3.63
C ALA A 392 8.71 -0.53 3.52
N MET A 393 8.99 -1.32 2.48
CA MET A 393 10.33 -1.90 2.26
C MET A 393 11.32 -0.94 1.56
N GLY A 394 10.88 0.24 1.14
CA GLY A 394 11.71 1.18 0.36
C GLY A 394 12.05 0.71 -1.06
N ARG A 395 11.24 -0.19 -1.64
CA ARG A 395 11.41 -0.75 -2.99
C ARG A 395 10.65 0.09 -4.05
N PRO A 396 11.05 0.06 -5.33
CA PRO A 396 10.25 0.67 -6.39
C PRO A 396 8.91 -0.05 -6.55
N PHE A 397 7.92 0.64 -7.12
CA PHE A 397 6.63 0.05 -7.46
C PHE A 397 6.72 -0.73 -8.77
N SER A 398 5.89 -1.77 -8.90
CA SER A 398 5.96 -2.69 -10.05
C SER A 398 5.42 -2.09 -11.36
N ILE A 399 4.46 -1.17 -11.27
CA ILE A 399 3.89 -0.43 -12.41
C ILE A 399 3.86 1.07 -12.07
N THR A 400 3.99 1.93 -13.07
CA THR A 400 3.78 3.37 -12.88
C THR A 400 2.31 3.72 -13.06
N ASP A 401 1.83 4.73 -12.33
CA ASP A 401 0.40 5.12 -12.41
C ASP A 401 0.00 5.60 -13.81
N GLY A 402 0.97 6.09 -14.60
CA GLY A 402 0.74 6.49 -16.00
C GLY A 402 0.45 5.33 -16.95
N ASP A 403 0.83 4.11 -16.59
CA ASP A 403 0.56 2.90 -17.39
C ASP A 403 -0.79 2.24 -17.05
N ILE A 404 -1.50 2.76 -16.04
CA ILE A 404 -2.79 2.26 -15.58
C ILE A 404 -3.89 3.05 -16.28
N SER A 405 -4.77 2.36 -17.02
CA SER A 405 -5.95 3.00 -17.63
C SER A 405 -7.27 2.59 -16.99
N VAL A 406 -7.29 1.46 -16.26
CA VAL A 406 -8.46 1.00 -15.52
C VAL A 406 -8.82 2.00 -14.41
N SER A 407 -10.10 2.37 -14.33
CA SER A 407 -10.61 3.26 -13.28
C SER A 407 -10.91 2.50 -12.00
N VAL A 408 -10.88 3.20 -10.86
CA VAL A 408 -11.41 2.65 -9.61
C VAL A 408 -12.92 2.48 -9.75
N PRO A 409 -13.49 1.27 -9.55
CA PRO A 409 -14.92 1.06 -9.68
C PRO A 409 -15.71 2.04 -8.81
N ASP A 410 -16.78 2.59 -9.37
CA ASP A 410 -17.69 3.44 -8.63
C ASP A 410 -18.64 2.60 -7.78
N VAL A 411 -18.87 3.08 -6.56
CA VAL A 411 -19.84 2.52 -5.63
C VAL A 411 -21.13 3.34 -5.83
N THR A 412 -21.85 3.11 -6.93
CA THR A 412 -22.98 3.97 -7.32
C THR A 412 -24.21 3.79 -6.44
N GLU A 413 -24.96 4.89 -6.29
CA GLU A 413 -26.30 4.99 -5.68
C GLU A 413 -27.39 4.79 -6.76
N ASP A 414 -27.24 3.81 -7.66
CA ASP A 414 -28.31 3.59 -8.65
C ASP A 414 -29.54 3.05 -7.91
N GLU A 415 -30.49 3.95 -7.61
CA GLU A 415 -31.77 3.68 -6.93
C GLU A 415 -32.64 2.63 -7.65
N THR A 416 -32.24 2.21 -8.85
CA THR A 416 -32.98 1.28 -9.70
C THR A 416 -32.59 -0.18 -9.54
N GLU A 417 -31.50 -0.53 -8.83
CA GLU A 417 -31.19 -1.93 -8.51
C GLU A 417 -30.56 -2.11 -7.11
N PRO A 418 -31.19 -2.85 -6.18
CA PRO A 418 -30.67 -3.11 -4.84
C PRO A 418 -29.63 -4.24 -4.91
N ARG A 419 -28.48 -4.01 -5.57
CA ARG A 419 -27.44 -5.06 -5.72
C ARG A 419 -26.55 -5.25 -4.48
N LEU A 420 -26.36 -4.22 -3.66
CA LEU A 420 -25.40 -4.26 -2.55
C LEU A 420 -26.03 -3.81 -1.22
N SER A 421 -25.81 -4.61 -0.16
CA SER A 421 -26.14 -4.23 1.21
C SER A 421 -25.37 -2.98 1.65
N GLY A 422 -25.96 -2.16 2.53
CA GLY A 422 -25.33 -0.94 3.04
C GLY A 422 -23.98 -1.20 3.72
N ALA A 423 -23.79 -2.35 4.35
CA ALA A 423 -22.51 -2.74 4.95
C ALA A 423 -21.41 -2.95 3.90
N VAL A 424 -21.72 -3.67 2.81
CA VAL A 424 -20.80 -3.92 1.69
C VAL A 424 -20.44 -2.59 1.01
N ARG A 425 -21.42 -1.72 0.82
CA ARG A 425 -21.22 -0.38 0.24
C ARG A 425 -20.20 0.44 1.04
N ASN A 426 -20.38 0.50 2.36
CA ASN A 426 -19.49 1.27 3.23
C ASN A 426 -18.06 0.72 3.18
N LYS A 427 -17.90 -0.60 3.10
CA LYS A 427 -16.59 -1.24 3.00
C LYS A 427 -15.90 -1.01 1.67
N LEU A 428 -16.63 -1.07 0.55
CA LEU A 428 -16.07 -0.70 -0.76
C LEU A 428 -15.68 0.77 -0.81
N ALA A 429 -16.46 1.67 -0.18
CA ALA A 429 -16.08 3.07 -0.03
C ALA A 429 -14.76 3.22 0.77
N LEU A 430 -14.59 2.45 1.84
CA LEU A 430 -13.35 2.41 2.62
C LEU A 430 -12.18 1.82 1.82
N SER A 431 -12.42 0.79 1.02
CA SER A 431 -11.43 0.22 0.10
C SER A 431 -10.98 1.25 -0.95
N LYS A 432 -11.91 2.04 -1.50
CA LYS A 432 -11.59 3.18 -2.40
C LYS A 432 -10.77 4.26 -1.69
N HIS A 433 -11.05 4.50 -0.42
CA HIS A 433 -10.25 5.41 0.40
C HIS A 433 -8.82 4.90 0.60
N LEU A 434 -8.63 3.59 0.81
CA LEU A 434 -7.31 2.95 0.88
C LEU A 434 -6.55 3.04 -0.46
N ILE A 435 -7.23 2.82 -1.58
CA ILE A 435 -6.64 2.97 -2.91
C ILE A 435 -6.17 4.41 -3.14
N THR A 436 -6.95 5.40 -2.69
CA THR A 436 -6.58 6.82 -2.77
C THR A 436 -5.29 7.10 -2.00
N HIS A 437 -5.10 6.50 -0.81
CA HIS A 437 -3.84 6.58 -0.08
C HIS A 437 -2.67 5.95 -0.83
N ALA A 438 -2.87 4.77 -1.43
CA ALA A 438 -1.85 4.11 -2.24
C ALA A 438 -1.41 4.96 -3.43
N GLN A 439 -2.33 5.68 -4.08
CA GLN A 439 -2.04 6.66 -5.14
C GLN A 439 -1.29 7.89 -4.60
N LEU A 440 -1.63 8.39 -3.40
CA LEU A 440 -0.88 9.47 -2.75
C LEU A 440 0.57 9.04 -2.45
N ILE A 441 0.77 7.82 -1.97
CA ILE A 441 2.11 7.25 -1.76
C ILE A 441 2.90 7.14 -3.08
N ALA A 442 2.23 6.76 -4.17
CA ALA A 442 2.85 6.71 -5.48
C ALA A 442 3.32 8.10 -5.95
N ASP A 443 2.49 9.14 -5.75
CA ASP A 443 2.83 10.55 -6.04
C ASP A 443 4.02 11.05 -5.21
N ILE A 444 4.01 10.82 -3.88
CA ILE A 444 5.10 11.24 -2.97
C ILE A 444 6.46 10.68 -3.39
N ARG A 445 6.47 9.44 -3.90
CA ARG A 445 7.70 8.72 -4.30
C ARG A 445 8.02 8.83 -5.79
N GLY A 446 7.12 9.38 -6.61
CA GLY A 446 7.22 9.42 -8.06
C GLY A 446 8.35 10.32 -8.58
N SER A 447 8.66 10.17 -9.87
CA SER A 447 9.72 10.92 -10.55
C SER A 447 9.43 12.42 -10.66
N HIS A 448 8.16 12.81 -10.75
CA HIS A 448 7.72 14.19 -10.75
C HIS A 448 7.27 14.57 -9.33
N ARG A 449 8.24 14.78 -8.43
CA ARG A 449 7.93 15.12 -7.03
C ARG A 449 7.15 16.43 -6.98
N SER A 450 5.87 16.32 -6.66
CA SER A 450 5.06 17.46 -6.23
C SER A 450 5.70 18.12 -5.00
N SER A 451 5.42 19.41 -4.75
CA SER A 451 5.96 20.06 -3.56
C SER A 451 5.59 19.26 -2.30
N PRO A 452 6.47 19.11 -1.29
CA PRO A 452 6.13 18.38 -0.06
C PRO A 452 4.85 18.89 0.60
N LEU A 453 4.56 20.19 0.44
CA LEU A 453 3.34 20.85 0.92
C LEU A 453 2.08 20.40 0.19
N PHE A 454 2.18 20.21 -1.13
CA PHE A 454 1.09 19.66 -1.93
C PHE A 454 0.68 18.28 -1.42
N SER A 455 1.65 17.39 -1.28
CA SER A 455 1.40 16.03 -0.82
C SER A 455 0.92 16.01 0.63
N TYR A 456 1.48 16.85 1.51
CA TYR A 456 1.03 16.99 2.89
C TYR A 456 -0.43 17.49 2.99
N SER A 457 -0.82 18.48 2.19
CA SER A 457 -2.19 19.00 2.17
C SER A 457 -3.19 17.93 1.71
N ASN A 458 -2.85 17.17 0.68
CA ASN A 458 -3.70 16.08 0.20
C ASN A 458 -3.80 14.93 1.21
N LEU A 459 -2.71 14.62 1.92
CA LEU A 459 -2.73 13.65 3.00
C LEU A 459 -3.61 14.09 4.18
N CYS A 460 -3.54 15.37 4.56
CA CYS A 460 -4.40 15.93 5.61
C CYS A 460 -5.88 15.83 5.21
N PHE A 461 -6.22 16.18 3.98
CA PHE A 461 -7.57 16.02 3.46
C PHE A 461 -8.02 14.55 3.49
N TRP A 462 -7.17 13.63 3.06
CA TRP A 462 -7.46 12.20 3.14
C TRP A 462 -7.74 11.75 4.58
N ARG A 463 -6.90 12.15 5.54
CA ARG A 463 -7.05 11.81 6.97
C ARG A 463 -8.32 12.41 7.60
N GLU A 464 -8.75 13.58 7.16
CA GLU A 464 -9.88 14.32 7.75
C GLU A 464 -11.26 13.82 7.27
N PHE A 465 -11.31 13.19 6.09
CA PHE A 465 -12.57 12.76 5.46
C PHE A 465 -12.60 11.27 5.08
N PRO A 466 -12.52 10.34 6.06
CA PRO A 466 -12.82 8.94 5.80
C PRO A 466 -14.31 8.75 5.44
N PRO A 467 -14.66 7.72 4.65
CA PRO A 467 -16.05 7.42 4.33
C PRO A 467 -16.86 7.12 5.60
N GLN A 468 -18.08 7.64 5.68
CA GLN A 468 -18.94 7.47 6.86
C GLN A 468 -19.53 6.06 6.89
N ASN A 469 -19.35 5.35 8.01
CA ASN A 469 -20.18 4.19 8.32
C ASN A 469 -21.53 4.69 8.84
N GLY A 470 -22.64 4.21 8.30
CA GLY A 470 -24.01 4.57 8.73
C GLY A 470 -24.40 4.14 10.15
N GLY A 471 -23.44 4.00 11.08
CA GLY A 471 -23.66 3.70 12.49
C GLY A 471 -23.01 4.78 13.37
N THR A 472 -23.58 5.02 14.55
CA THR A 472 -23.11 6.00 15.54
C THR A 472 -21.59 6.01 15.65
N ASN A 473 -20.97 7.13 15.27
CA ASN A 473 -19.53 7.38 15.35
C ASN A 473 -19.03 7.21 16.79
N THR A 474 -18.59 6.01 17.14
CA THR A 474 -17.64 5.84 18.24
C THR A 474 -16.22 5.90 17.64
N PRO A 475 -15.34 6.78 18.15
CA PRO A 475 -13.94 6.92 17.67
C PRO A 475 -13.06 5.67 17.86
N THR A 476 -13.64 4.56 18.33
CA THR A 476 -12.98 3.34 18.79
C THR A 476 -13.28 2.13 17.92
N SER A 477 -13.89 2.29 16.74
CA SER A 477 -14.09 1.15 15.85
C SER A 477 -12.73 0.69 15.25
N PRO A 478 -12.34 -0.59 15.44
CA PRO A 478 -11.06 -1.12 14.96
C PRO A 478 -10.91 -1.10 13.43
N GLN A 479 -11.99 -0.77 12.72
CA GLN A 479 -12.04 -0.65 11.26
C GLN A 479 -11.23 0.54 10.72
N PHE A 480 -10.84 1.51 11.53
CA PHE A 480 -10.02 2.66 11.10
C PHE A 480 -8.58 2.60 11.61
N ASP A 481 -8.18 1.51 12.29
CA ASP A 481 -6.90 1.48 12.98
C ASP A 481 -5.69 1.61 12.06
N TYR A 482 -5.83 1.15 10.83
CA TYR A 482 -4.80 1.23 9.81
C TYR A 482 -4.70 2.62 9.15
N LEU A 483 -5.69 3.50 9.28
CA LEU A 483 -5.62 4.85 8.67
C LEU A 483 -4.49 5.67 9.30
N ASP A 484 -4.33 5.60 10.62
CA ASP A 484 -3.26 6.28 11.35
C ASP A 484 -1.88 5.74 10.93
N GLN A 485 -1.77 4.41 10.80
CA GLN A 485 -0.55 3.73 10.35
C GLN A 485 -0.16 4.17 8.93
N LEU A 486 -1.14 4.22 8.02
CA LEU A 486 -0.96 4.67 6.65
C LEU A 486 -0.60 6.17 6.56
N ALA A 487 -1.23 7.01 7.37
CA ALA A 487 -0.90 8.43 7.47
C ALA A 487 0.55 8.61 7.96
N CYS A 488 0.93 7.90 9.02
CA CYS A 488 2.29 7.92 9.56
C CYS A 488 3.32 7.51 8.51
N ARG A 489 3.06 6.42 7.76
CA ARG A 489 3.94 5.99 6.66
C ARG A 489 4.12 7.07 5.61
N ALA A 490 3.04 7.71 5.16
CA ALA A 490 3.10 8.77 4.17
C ALA A 490 3.90 9.98 4.68
N LEU A 491 3.72 10.37 5.94
CA LEU A 491 4.48 11.46 6.58
C LEU A 491 5.99 11.16 6.63
N ILE A 492 6.38 9.95 7.05
CA ILE A 492 7.80 9.52 7.09
C ILE A 492 8.43 9.61 5.69
N LEU A 493 7.71 9.20 4.65
CA LEU A 493 8.20 9.26 3.27
C LEU A 493 8.37 10.70 2.75
N MET A 494 7.54 11.65 3.20
CA MET A 494 7.68 13.07 2.86
C MET A 494 8.92 13.69 3.52
N VAL A 495 9.21 13.31 4.77
CA VAL A 495 10.37 13.81 5.53
C VAL A 495 11.69 13.23 5.01
N ASP A 496 11.69 12.01 4.46
CA ASP A 496 12.86 11.40 3.80
C ASP A 496 13.14 11.96 2.37
N ALA A 497 12.30 12.84 1.82
CA ALA A 497 12.51 13.41 0.49
C ALA A 497 13.87 14.16 0.41
N PRO A 498 14.72 13.92 -0.61
CA PRO A 498 15.96 14.68 -0.79
C PRO A 498 15.61 16.15 -1.00
N ASP A 499 16.14 17.01 -0.13
CA ASP A 499 16.10 18.45 -0.32
C ASP A 499 16.77 18.77 -1.66
N ASN A 500 15.96 19.11 -2.67
CA ASN A 500 16.48 19.77 -3.88
C ASN A 500 16.96 21.20 -3.59
N SER A 501 16.90 21.67 -2.35
CA SER A 501 17.51 22.94 -1.93
C SER A 501 18.92 22.72 -1.41
N LEU A 502 19.88 22.74 -2.32
CA LEU A 502 21.24 23.27 -2.06
C LEU A 502 21.22 24.77 -1.69
N ALA A 503 20.12 25.29 -1.14
CA ALA A 503 19.92 26.68 -0.79
C ALA A 503 19.57 26.76 0.71
N ASN A 504 20.59 27.10 1.51
CA ASN A 504 20.54 27.50 2.92
C ASN A 504 19.78 26.60 3.92
N PRO A 505 20.48 25.88 4.82
CA PRO A 505 19.86 25.18 5.95
C PRO A 505 19.16 26.11 6.96
N ASP A 506 19.41 27.43 6.91
CA ASP A 506 18.89 28.44 7.85
C ASP A 506 17.50 29.01 7.49
N LEU A 507 16.94 28.68 6.32
CA LEU A 507 15.58 29.08 5.93
C LEU A 507 14.66 27.86 5.83
N LYS A 508 14.42 27.20 6.97
CA LYS A 508 13.27 26.29 7.07
C LYS A 508 11.98 27.08 6.87
N THR A 509 11.27 26.85 5.79
CA THR A 509 9.88 27.32 5.64
C THR A 509 9.03 26.82 6.82
N GLU A 510 8.18 27.67 7.42
CA GLU A 510 7.28 27.32 8.53
C GLU A 510 6.53 26.00 8.27
N ASP A 511 6.19 25.75 7.02
CA ASP A 511 5.46 24.57 6.60
C ASP A 511 6.29 23.26 6.73
N SER A 512 7.61 23.29 6.55
CA SER A 512 8.48 22.11 6.76
C SER A 512 8.53 21.72 8.23
N VAL A 513 8.53 22.69 9.14
CA VAL A 513 8.52 22.46 10.59
C VAL A 513 7.21 21.80 11.02
N LYS A 514 6.10 22.17 10.36
CA LYS A 514 4.79 21.58 10.63
C LYS A 514 4.72 20.11 10.21
N VAL A 515 5.23 19.76 9.03
CA VAL A 515 5.30 18.35 8.57
C VAL A 515 6.15 17.52 9.54
N GLU A 516 7.33 18.03 9.94
CA GLU A 516 8.20 17.39 10.93
C GLU A 516 7.48 17.16 12.28
N SER A 517 6.76 18.17 12.79
CA SER A 517 6.01 18.07 14.06
C SER A 517 4.85 17.07 14.00
N ASP A 518 4.07 17.07 12.92
CA ASP A 518 2.97 16.11 12.71
C ASP A 518 3.53 14.68 12.57
N THR A 519 4.65 14.53 11.86
CA THR A 519 5.35 13.24 11.73
C THR A 519 5.80 12.71 13.09
N LEU A 520 6.42 13.55 13.93
CA LEU A 520 6.87 13.17 15.26
C LEU A 520 5.71 12.70 16.14
N SER A 521 4.61 13.46 16.14
CA SER A 521 3.38 13.12 16.88
C SER A 521 2.77 11.79 16.40
N CYS A 522 2.64 11.62 15.08
CA CYS A 522 2.10 10.40 14.47
C CYS A 522 2.95 9.17 14.76
N CYS A 523 4.29 9.27 14.71
CA CYS A 523 5.19 8.16 15.00
C CYS A 523 5.01 7.65 16.44
N LYS A 524 4.94 8.59 17.41
CA LYS A 524 4.72 8.25 18.82
C LYS A 524 3.35 7.59 19.02
N ALA A 525 2.30 8.21 18.50
CA ALA A 525 0.94 7.71 18.61
C ALA A 525 0.79 6.29 18.01
N LEU A 526 1.42 6.04 16.85
CA LEU A 526 1.43 4.73 16.22
C LEU A 526 2.08 3.66 17.11
N ILE A 527 3.27 3.94 17.64
CA ILE A 527 4.01 2.99 18.50
C ILE A 527 3.23 2.71 19.79
N GLU A 528 2.66 3.74 20.42
CA GLU A 528 1.83 3.57 21.62
C GLU A 528 0.57 2.75 21.33
N LYS A 529 -0.12 3.03 20.23
CA LYS A 529 -1.31 2.29 19.80
C LYS A 529 -1.02 0.82 19.54
N LEU A 530 0.05 0.52 18.80
CA LEU A 530 0.47 -0.86 18.52
C LEU A 530 0.90 -1.60 19.79
N TYR A 531 1.62 -0.93 20.68
CA TYR A 531 2.04 -1.49 21.97
C TYR A 531 0.85 -1.85 22.86
N ASN A 532 -0.12 -0.94 22.99
CA ASN A 532 -1.33 -1.18 23.76
C ASN A 532 -2.18 -2.32 23.17
N ARG A 533 -2.25 -2.40 21.83
CA ARG A 533 -2.96 -3.47 21.11
C ARG A 533 -2.27 -4.83 21.26
N SER A 534 -0.94 -4.86 21.31
CA SER A 534 -0.18 -6.10 21.56
C SER A 534 -0.55 -6.75 22.90
N GLY A 535 -0.77 -5.94 23.95
CA GLY A 535 -1.30 -6.43 25.24
C GLY A 535 -2.70 -7.05 25.13
N SER A 536 -3.49 -6.63 24.14
CA SER A 536 -4.79 -7.21 23.77
C SER A 536 -4.65 -8.35 22.74
N GLY A 537 -3.50 -9.02 22.65
CA GLY A 537 -3.27 -10.25 21.89
C GLY A 537 -3.49 -10.20 20.38
N THR A 538 -3.70 -9.03 19.77
CA THR A 538 -3.76 -9.00 18.30
C THR A 538 -2.35 -9.12 17.76
N THR A 539 -2.12 -10.08 16.87
CA THR A 539 -0.77 -10.34 16.39
C THR A 539 -0.34 -9.33 15.33
N VAL A 540 0.96 -9.05 15.34
CA VAL A 540 1.63 -8.12 14.44
C VAL A 540 1.99 -8.85 13.13
N SER A 541 1.76 -8.20 11.99
CA SER A 541 2.13 -8.70 10.67
C SER A 541 3.60 -8.42 10.35
N PHE A 542 4.12 -9.05 9.29
CA PHE A 542 5.44 -8.70 8.75
C PHE A 542 5.54 -7.21 8.39
N LEU A 543 4.48 -6.63 7.81
CA LEU A 543 4.48 -5.24 7.35
C LEU A 543 4.54 -4.25 8.51
N ASP A 544 3.84 -4.55 9.62
CA ASP A 544 3.86 -3.71 10.82
C ASP A 544 5.28 -3.57 11.38
N ALA A 545 6.14 -4.59 11.25
CA ALA A 545 7.52 -4.50 11.69
C ALA A 545 8.32 -3.41 10.93
N TYR A 546 8.06 -3.24 9.63
CA TYR A 546 8.66 -2.16 8.85
C TYR A 546 8.13 -0.80 9.29
N ASP A 547 6.83 -0.68 9.55
CA ASP A 547 6.25 0.57 10.03
C ASP A 547 6.74 0.95 11.43
N ILE A 548 6.86 -0.03 12.34
CA ILE A 548 7.41 0.16 13.68
C ILE A 548 8.85 0.65 13.59
N LEU A 549 9.68 -0.01 12.78
CA LEU A 549 11.06 0.41 12.59
C LEU A 549 11.14 1.81 11.98
N ALA A 550 10.37 2.08 10.92
CA ALA A 550 10.36 3.37 10.25
C ALA A 550 9.92 4.49 11.19
N ALA A 551 8.84 4.28 11.96
CA ALA A 551 8.35 5.25 12.93
C ALA A 551 9.36 5.50 14.06
N ALA A 552 10.01 4.45 14.57
CA ALA A 552 11.01 4.59 15.64
C ALA A 552 12.25 5.35 15.16
N VAL A 553 12.76 5.01 13.97
CA VAL A 553 13.91 5.72 13.35
C VAL A 553 13.57 7.18 13.07
N ALA A 554 12.42 7.45 12.47
CA ALA A 554 11.97 8.82 12.18
C ALA A 554 11.76 9.63 13.47
N TYR A 555 11.20 9.02 14.52
CA TYR A 555 11.00 9.66 15.82
C TYR A 555 12.34 10.05 16.48
N VAL A 556 13.27 9.09 16.58
CA VAL A 556 14.61 9.33 17.15
C VAL A 556 15.32 10.46 16.40
N TRP A 557 15.21 10.47 15.07
CA TRP A 557 15.80 11.51 14.23
C TRP A 557 15.16 12.89 14.44
N LEU A 558 13.82 12.98 14.44
CA LEU A 558 13.09 14.25 14.58
C LEU A 558 13.30 14.91 15.94
N VAL A 559 13.30 14.14 17.04
CA VAL A 559 13.52 14.69 18.39
C VAL A 559 14.88 15.38 18.47
N GLN A 560 15.90 14.80 17.86
CA GLN A 560 17.26 15.34 17.91
C GLN A 560 17.46 16.61 17.07
N ARG A 561 16.57 16.90 16.11
CA ARG A 561 16.58 18.17 15.36
C ARG A 561 15.96 19.34 16.14
N THR A 562 15.32 19.08 17.28
CA THR A 562 14.75 20.17 18.08
C THR A 562 15.84 20.91 18.86
N PRO A 563 15.87 22.26 18.81
CA PRO A 563 17.04 23.06 19.20
C PRO A 563 17.45 22.98 20.69
N GLN A 564 16.69 22.30 21.56
CA GLN A 564 17.13 21.83 22.87
C GLN A 564 16.35 20.54 23.23
N PRO A 565 16.96 19.35 23.21
CA PRO A 565 16.31 18.17 23.75
C PRO A 565 16.26 18.33 25.28
N ASN A 566 15.11 18.79 25.81
CA ASN A 566 14.87 18.79 27.25
C ASN A 566 15.11 17.36 27.81
N GLN A 567 15.51 17.22 29.08
CA GLN A 567 15.62 15.89 29.72
C GLN A 567 14.36 15.03 29.52
N GLN A 568 13.18 15.67 29.42
CA GLN A 568 11.91 15.04 29.08
C GLN A 568 11.83 14.47 27.65
N GLY A 569 12.51 15.08 26.67
CA GLY A 569 12.57 14.57 25.29
C GLY A 569 13.43 13.31 25.18
N LEU A 570 14.53 13.25 25.93
CA LEU A 570 15.40 12.07 26.03
C LEU A 570 14.67 10.88 26.69
N THR A 571 13.96 11.12 27.80
CA THR A 571 13.18 10.06 28.47
C THR A 571 12.05 9.54 27.57
N GLN A 572 11.34 10.42 26.85
CA GLN A 572 10.33 10.01 25.88
C GLN A 572 10.92 9.22 24.71
N THR A 573 12.13 9.57 24.25
CA THR A 573 12.83 8.81 23.21
C THR A 573 13.13 7.39 23.67
N PHE A 574 13.65 7.23 24.89
CA PHE A 574 13.88 5.92 25.47
C PHE A 574 12.59 5.10 25.61
N GLU A 575 11.50 5.72 26.04
CA GLU A 575 10.19 5.07 26.16
C GLU A 575 9.69 4.55 24.81
N VAL A 576 9.72 5.38 23.77
CA VAL A 576 9.27 5.02 22.42
C VAL A 576 10.14 3.91 21.83
N VAL A 577 11.47 4.02 21.94
CA VAL A 577 12.41 2.99 21.48
C VAL A 577 12.21 1.67 22.21
N SER A 578 11.97 1.70 23.52
CA SER A 578 11.73 0.50 24.32
C SER A 578 10.45 -0.22 23.88
N LYS A 579 9.33 0.52 23.74
CA LYS A 579 8.06 -0.02 23.23
C LYS A 579 8.21 -0.61 21.82
N ALA A 580 8.88 0.12 20.91
CA ALA A 580 9.15 -0.35 19.56
C ALA A 580 10.02 -1.62 19.54
N SER A 581 11.04 -1.70 20.41
CA SER A 581 11.91 -2.87 20.53
C SER A 581 11.15 -4.12 20.99
N ILE A 582 10.21 -3.98 21.94
CA ILE A 582 9.33 -5.07 22.39
C ILE A 582 8.45 -5.56 21.23
N LEU A 583 7.84 -4.64 20.48
CA LEU A 583 7.03 -4.98 19.31
C LEU A 583 7.85 -5.68 18.22
N LEU A 584 9.05 -5.21 17.90
CA LEU A 584 9.95 -5.85 16.94
C LEU A 584 10.40 -7.24 17.41
N THR A 585 10.59 -7.43 18.72
CA THR A 585 10.88 -8.76 19.28
C THR A 585 9.75 -9.74 18.98
N GLN A 586 8.50 -9.31 19.19
CA GLN A 586 7.32 -10.12 18.86
C GLN A 586 7.25 -10.46 17.37
N CYS A 587 7.55 -9.50 16.49
CA CYS A 587 7.61 -9.74 15.05
C CYS A 587 8.69 -10.78 14.70
N SER A 588 9.87 -10.65 15.30
CA SER A 588 11.02 -11.53 15.05
C SER A 588 10.78 -12.99 15.46
N SER A 589 9.89 -13.22 16.44
CA SER A 589 9.49 -14.58 16.84
C SER A 589 8.76 -15.34 15.73
N LYS A 590 8.06 -14.62 14.84
CA LYS A 590 7.40 -15.18 13.66
C LYS A 590 8.31 -15.15 12.43
N PHE A 591 9.06 -14.06 12.25
CA PHE A 591 9.90 -13.79 11.08
C PHE A 591 11.35 -13.51 11.54
N SER A 592 12.18 -14.56 11.61
CA SER A 592 13.53 -14.44 12.19
C SER A 592 14.44 -13.44 11.49
N ALA A 593 14.29 -13.23 10.18
CA ALA A 593 15.02 -12.19 9.44
C ALA A 593 14.81 -10.77 10.00
N LEU A 594 13.69 -10.51 10.69
CA LEU A 594 13.39 -9.20 11.27
C LEU A 594 14.09 -8.95 12.61
N SER A 595 14.78 -9.95 13.19
CA SER A 595 15.56 -9.78 14.43
C SER A 595 16.62 -8.68 14.29
N VAL A 596 17.15 -8.48 13.08
CA VAL A 596 18.10 -7.42 12.73
C VAL A 596 17.52 -6.02 13.00
N PHE A 597 16.20 -5.82 12.85
CA PHE A 597 15.57 -4.52 13.06
C PHE A 597 15.66 -4.08 14.53
N GLN A 598 15.46 -5.02 15.45
CA GLN A 598 15.58 -4.74 16.88
C GLN A 598 17.02 -4.40 17.26
N GLN A 599 17.99 -5.20 16.79
CA GLN A 599 19.41 -4.97 17.05
C GLN A 599 19.85 -3.60 16.53
N PHE A 600 19.44 -3.28 15.30
CA PHE A 600 19.71 -1.99 14.69
C PHE A 600 19.10 -0.82 15.47
N LEU A 601 17.84 -0.93 15.90
CA LEU A 601 17.15 0.14 16.65
C LEU A 601 17.82 0.40 18.01
N LEU A 602 18.18 -0.65 18.75
CA LEU A 602 18.87 -0.52 20.03
C LEU A 602 20.24 0.14 19.87
N SER A 603 21.01 -0.30 18.88
CA SER A 603 22.33 0.26 18.58
C SER A 603 22.26 1.70 18.06
N LEU A 604 21.24 2.04 17.26
CA LEU A 604 20.96 3.43 16.89
C LEU A 604 20.67 4.28 18.13
N SER A 605 19.83 3.79 19.04
CA SER A 605 19.47 4.52 20.26
C SER A 605 20.68 4.75 21.17
N THR A 606 21.57 3.78 21.35
CA THR A 606 22.78 3.98 22.17
C THR A 606 23.73 4.98 21.54
N LYS A 607 23.95 4.91 20.22
CA LYS A 607 24.82 5.84 19.50
C LYS A 607 24.30 7.28 19.53
N VAL A 608 22.98 7.47 19.49
CA VAL A 608 22.38 8.80 19.65
C VAL A 608 22.60 9.35 21.07
N MET A 609 22.73 8.51 22.09
CA MET A 609 23.06 8.94 23.47
C MET A 609 24.55 9.25 23.67
N GLU A 610 25.44 8.61 22.91
CA GLU A 610 26.89 8.85 22.96
C GLU A 610 27.33 10.16 22.28
N GLY A 611 26.44 10.80 21.51
CA GLY A 611 26.69 12.06 20.80
C GLY A 611 27.03 11.90 19.31
N GLN A 612 26.86 12.99 18.55
CA GLN A 612 26.87 12.98 17.07
C GLN A 612 28.17 12.47 16.42
N GLY A 613 29.32 12.62 17.10
CA GLY A 613 30.64 12.23 16.57
C GLY A 613 30.84 10.72 16.34
N ASN A 614 30.07 9.86 17.04
CA ASN A 614 30.19 8.41 16.90
C ASN A 614 29.28 7.80 15.81
N LEU A 615 28.37 8.60 15.20
CA LEU A 615 27.43 8.07 14.21
C LEU A 615 28.02 7.94 12.80
N GLN A 616 29.09 8.68 12.50
CA GLN A 616 29.74 8.64 11.20
C GLN A 616 30.45 7.30 10.96
N ASN A 617 31.07 6.75 12.01
CA ASN A 617 31.65 5.39 12.00
C ASN A 617 30.58 4.29 12.01
N TYR A 618 29.33 4.60 12.37
CA TYR A 618 28.24 3.63 12.46
C TYR A 618 27.56 3.35 11.11
N GLN A 619 27.79 4.18 10.09
CA GLN A 619 27.18 4.02 8.76
C GLN A 619 27.57 2.71 8.08
N ASP A 620 28.84 2.31 8.21
CA ASP A 620 29.37 1.08 7.61
C ASP A 620 28.84 -0.20 8.30
N PHE A 621 28.27 -0.06 9.50
CA PHE A 621 27.72 -1.16 10.28
C PHE A 621 26.20 -1.29 10.18
N ILE A 622 25.52 -0.45 9.38
CA ILE A 622 24.07 -0.59 9.20
C ILE A 622 23.79 -1.86 8.39
N PRO A 623 23.03 -2.83 8.92
CA PRO A 623 22.78 -4.08 8.23
C PRO A 623 22.10 -3.88 6.86
N PRO A 624 22.46 -4.68 5.84
CA PRO A 624 21.91 -4.55 4.49
C PRO A 624 20.39 -4.79 4.42
N GLU A 625 19.82 -5.49 5.40
CA GLU A 625 18.39 -5.77 5.55
C GLU A 625 17.58 -4.51 5.91
N VAL A 626 18.22 -3.49 6.51
CA VAL A 626 17.55 -2.23 6.84
C VAL A 626 17.17 -1.51 5.53
N PRO A 627 15.90 -1.12 5.33
CA PRO A 627 15.46 -0.43 4.13
C PRO A 627 16.32 0.78 3.78
N SER A 628 16.62 0.96 2.49
CA SER A 628 17.50 2.03 1.99
C SER A 628 17.01 3.42 2.37
N HIS A 629 15.70 3.65 2.38
CA HIS A 629 15.10 4.92 2.79
C HIS A 629 15.39 5.24 4.27
N LEU A 630 15.33 4.27 5.18
CA LEU A 630 15.69 4.46 6.59
C LEU A 630 17.19 4.69 6.77
N ARG A 631 18.03 4.00 5.99
CA ARG A 631 19.48 4.27 5.95
C ARG A 631 19.78 5.73 5.58
N ARG A 632 19.05 6.31 4.62
CA ARG A 632 19.22 7.73 4.24
C ARG A 632 18.85 8.69 5.37
N ILE A 633 17.77 8.42 6.11
CA ILE A 633 17.39 9.22 7.29
C ILE A 633 18.54 9.25 8.31
N VAL A 634 19.14 8.10 8.60
CA VAL A 634 20.29 7.98 9.52
C VAL A 634 21.54 8.66 8.96
N GLN A 635 21.83 8.53 7.67
CA GLN A 635 22.96 9.20 7.02
C GLN A 635 22.85 10.73 7.13
N ARG A 636 21.66 11.31 6.89
CA ARG A 636 21.45 12.75 6.99
C ARG A 636 21.75 13.30 8.38
N TYR A 637 21.43 12.54 9.43
CA TYR A 637 21.76 12.90 10.81
C TYR A 637 23.26 13.19 11.00
N SER A 638 24.11 12.30 10.51
CA SER A 638 25.56 12.44 10.67
C SER A 638 26.12 13.65 9.91
N SER A 639 25.53 14.02 8.77
CA SER A 639 25.98 15.16 7.96
C SER A 639 25.57 16.53 8.52
N THR A 640 24.48 16.61 9.30
CA THR A 640 24.05 17.89 9.89
C THR A 640 24.92 18.38 11.05
N GLY A 641 25.70 17.48 11.68
CA GLY A 641 26.60 17.83 12.80
C GLY A 641 27.94 18.45 12.39
N THR A 642 28.37 18.32 11.13
CA THR A 642 29.65 18.88 10.67
C THR A 642 29.64 20.38 10.43
N ILE A 643 28.46 21.01 10.33
CA ILE A 643 28.36 22.45 10.03
C ILE A 643 28.42 23.31 11.31
N SER A 644 28.09 22.76 12.48
CA SER A 644 28.08 23.51 13.75
C SER A 644 29.43 23.58 14.48
N ASN A 645 30.47 22.89 14.00
CA ASN A 645 31.81 22.89 14.63
C ASN A 645 32.85 23.75 13.87
N SER A 646 32.41 24.60 12.95
CA SER A 646 33.30 25.46 12.14
C SER A 646 32.93 26.95 12.13
N LEU A 647 32.28 27.43 13.19
CA LEU A 647 32.08 28.86 13.44
C LEU A 647 32.54 29.24 14.84
#